data_AF-A0A944MZ95-F1
#
_entry.id   AF-A0A944MZ95-F1
#
_cell.length_a   1.000
_cell.length_b   1.000
_cell.length_c   1.000
_cell.angle_alpha   90.00
_cell.angle_beta   90.00
_cell.angle_gamma   90.00
#
_symmetry.space_group_name_H-M   'P 1'
#
loop_
_entity.id
_entity.type
_entity.pdbx_description
1 polymer ?
#
loop_
_entity_poly.entity_id
_entity_poly.type
_entity_poly.pdbx_seq_one_letter_code
_entity_poly.pdbx_strand_id
1 'polypeptide(L)'
;MAGSFNFFRKYQRSMLVAVAVLAMLAFFVLPPFLQMGAGSSSADPVVVEWEGGAVREDQLERAVALRTLVNRFLMQAAATAGRDPSRLPAFPEGEELVVREMLLAKEAEKIGLTVSNTAINEFLAAWTNNMVRQDQFDGIIAGLRYGRAPVLAADLFESLRTALIARNTLLLFQTGFSGDPPAWRWDFYKRLEQSATVEVFPIEVENLATSVELPNESKLKAYFDTFKNDLPSAMSPNPGFKEPHRIQYASLMADQKKFEAAAESTITDKDIEEFYEKNKETRFREAPSAPPVTKEPATNPDDESRKKKPTMESAKEKSPQDVSDAPVNAGQETGENAPKKSKDSKENERKVEGKESAEPSDSDTSFRDRKTPVRTVAFQVEKEGSSQVEKKESSDTESSKNVKQKADEKPTVEIKTAGSGEEKQKSPEKEGEDSADSEESAMTFQPLDKVADQIRQEISRQRATETIDAIFSALAADLNAYAEDRALWIARGKDGDKEPSPPNVEKIAEKQDLVAVESDWTTVAEAAGGGGIGSSFEFVPDPSSRFGIRQQRWLETMFGDGTITLRPVTSRDAEGNRYFSWKQGDKEERVPSFTEARSNVEKAWRIVEARPIALKQATALVDKTGAKSFEESLSKSEFKQVEEVGPFTWLTQGAVGVNGAPVLSSPEGLVMPGNKMMQKIFSVSEGQSIASFNEPQTICYVVRLLEYKPAEEELQNRFEDVLGDQRRLSMVAQTAFAEVFMDWIATLEKDLELTWNRDPRPPR
;
A
#
# COMPACT_ATOMS: atom_id res chain seq x y z
N MET A 1 60.13 62.27 -23.76
CA MET A 1 58.78 62.87 -23.64
C MET A 1 58.44 63.07 -22.17
N ALA A 2 57.57 64.03 -21.83
CA ALA A 2 57.27 64.39 -20.43
C ALA A 2 56.35 63.37 -19.71
N GLY A 3 56.40 63.36 -18.38
CA GLY A 3 55.85 62.28 -17.55
C GLY A 3 54.38 62.41 -17.10
N SER A 4 53.77 61.25 -16.84
CA SER A 4 52.38 61.07 -16.38
C SER A 4 52.09 61.60 -14.96
N PHE A 5 53.12 61.78 -14.12
CA PHE A 5 52.98 62.20 -12.72
C PHE A 5 52.36 63.60 -12.51
N ASN A 6 52.26 64.43 -13.56
CA ASN A 6 51.58 65.73 -13.49
C ASN A 6 50.08 65.60 -13.16
N PHE A 7 49.40 64.53 -13.60
CA PHE A 7 47.99 64.32 -13.25
C PHE A 7 47.85 64.00 -11.75
N PHE A 8 48.67 63.08 -11.24
CA PHE A 8 48.71 62.73 -9.81
C PHE A 8 49.04 63.94 -8.93
N ARG A 9 50.02 64.78 -9.31
CA ARG A 9 50.31 66.03 -8.56
C ARG A 9 49.17 67.04 -8.60
N LYS A 10 48.50 67.22 -9.75
CA LYS A 10 47.39 68.18 -9.89
C LYS A 10 46.19 67.82 -9.01
N TYR A 11 45.91 66.53 -8.82
CA TYR A 11 44.76 66.02 -8.06
C TYR A 11 45.12 65.38 -6.71
N GLN A 12 46.37 65.50 -6.24
CA GLN A 12 46.87 64.84 -5.03
C GLN A 12 46.02 65.13 -3.79
N ARG A 13 45.56 66.38 -3.61
CA ARG A 13 44.71 66.78 -2.48
C ARG A 13 43.31 66.18 -2.56
N SER A 14 42.65 66.25 -3.71
CA SER A 14 41.32 65.66 -3.93
C SER A 14 41.34 64.13 -3.83
N MET A 15 42.43 63.49 -4.27
CA MET A 15 42.59 62.03 -4.19
C MET A 15 42.84 61.56 -2.75
N LEU A 16 43.62 62.31 -1.96
CA LEU A 16 43.76 62.07 -0.52
C LEU A 16 42.42 62.22 0.22
N VAL A 17 41.63 63.25 -0.09
CA VAL A 17 40.29 63.43 0.48
C VAL A 17 39.35 62.28 0.09
N ALA A 18 39.35 61.86 -1.18
CA ALA A 18 38.52 60.73 -1.63
C ALA A 18 38.89 59.41 -0.93
N VAL A 19 40.19 59.12 -0.77
CA VAL A 19 40.67 57.94 -0.03
C VAL A 19 40.34 58.04 1.47
N ALA A 20 40.45 59.22 2.08
CA ALA A 20 40.08 59.42 3.49
C ALA A 20 38.56 59.25 3.73
N VAL A 21 37.72 59.71 2.80
CA VAL A 21 36.26 59.50 2.85
C VAL A 21 35.90 58.02 2.65
N LEU A 22 36.55 57.33 1.70
CA LEU A 22 36.40 55.88 1.53
C LEU A 22 36.84 55.10 2.78
N ALA A 23 37.93 55.51 3.42
CA ALA A 23 38.38 54.92 4.69
C ALA A 23 37.37 55.17 5.82
N MET A 24 36.81 56.39 5.95
CA MET A 24 35.76 56.65 6.93
C MET A 24 34.50 55.82 6.67
N LEU A 25 34.06 55.66 5.42
CA LEU A 25 32.94 54.78 5.07
C LEU A 25 33.25 53.31 5.45
N ALA A 26 34.42 52.81 5.11
CA ALA A 26 34.84 51.45 5.41
C ALA A 26 34.97 51.14 6.91
N PHE A 27 35.41 52.11 7.73
CA PHE A 27 35.65 51.90 9.16
C PHE A 27 34.54 52.41 10.11
N PHE A 28 33.62 53.28 9.67
CA PHE A 28 32.50 53.75 10.49
C PHE A 28 31.11 53.30 10.00
N VAL A 29 30.91 53.10 8.69
CA VAL A 29 29.59 52.69 8.16
C VAL A 29 29.52 51.18 7.93
N LEU A 30 30.61 50.54 7.51
CA LEU A 30 30.62 49.09 7.31
C LEU A 30 30.39 48.26 8.59
N PRO A 31 31.01 48.57 9.76
CA PRO A 31 30.86 47.73 10.95
C PRO A 31 29.42 47.65 11.51
N PRO A 32 28.64 48.75 11.63
CA PRO A 32 27.23 48.66 12.03
C PRO A 32 26.38 47.81 11.07
N PHE A 33 26.58 47.95 9.75
CA PHE A 33 25.86 47.14 8.77
C PHE A 33 26.25 45.66 8.81
N LEU A 34 27.54 45.34 9.06
CA LEU A 34 27.99 43.95 9.23
C LEU A 34 27.50 43.34 10.55
N GLN A 35 27.43 44.11 11.63
CA GLN A 35 26.82 43.65 12.89
C GLN A 35 25.30 43.43 12.76
N MET A 36 24.60 44.24 11.95
CA MET A 36 23.17 44.05 11.70
C MET A 36 22.87 42.93 10.69
N GLY A 37 23.84 42.56 9.85
CA GLY A 37 23.77 41.39 8.95
C GLY A 37 24.20 40.06 9.58
N ALA A 38 25.01 40.07 10.63
CA ALA A 38 25.47 38.88 11.36
C ALA A 38 24.55 38.47 12.54
N GLY A 39 23.36 39.09 12.61
CA GLY A 39 22.41 38.96 13.73
C GLY A 39 21.19 38.09 13.44
N SER A 40 21.20 37.24 12.40
CA SER A 40 20.16 36.23 12.22
C SER A 40 20.31 35.13 13.27
N SER A 41 19.75 35.36 14.46
CA SER A 41 19.33 34.26 15.32
C SER A 41 18.41 33.38 14.48
N SER A 42 18.86 32.18 14.13
CA SER A 42 17.97 31.19 13.54
C SER A 42 16.88 30.94 14.57
N ALA A 43 15.67 31.43 14.29
CA ALA A 43 14.52 31.09 15.10
C ALA A 43 14.37 29.58 14.96
N ASP A 44 14.47 28.89 16.09
CA ASP A 44 14.28 27.45 16.20
C ASP A 44 12.86 27.25 16.76
N PRO A 45 11.84 27.24 15.88
CA PRO A 45 10.45 27.20 16.31
C PRO A 45 10.16 25.88 16.99
N VAL A 46 9.14 25.88 17.84
CA VAL A 46 8.53 24.62 18.25
C VAL A 46 7.69 24.13 17.06
N VAL A 47 7.97 22.92 16.59
CA VAL A 47 7.31 22.31 15.44
C VAL A 47 6.14 21.44 15.89
N VAL A 48 6.28 20.77 17.04
CA VAL A 48 5.29 19.85 17.60
C VAL A 48 5.12 20.11 19.09
N GLU A 49 3.87 20.18 19.57
CA GLU A 49 3.49 20.36 20.98
C GLU A 49 2.47 19.30 21.40
N TRP A 50 2.54 18.83 22.65
CA TRP A 50 1.63 17.83 23.23
C TRP A 50 1.65 17.89 24.77
N GLU A 51 0.69 17.25 25.44
CA GLU A 51 0.65 17.20 26.90
C GLU A 51 1.91 16.48 27.45
N GLY A 52 2.79 17.26 28.09
CA GLY A 52 4.09 16.78 28.58
C GLY A 52 5.21 16.80 27.53
N GLY A 53 5.11 17.56 26.44
CA GLY A 53 6.23 17.73 25.51
C GLY A 53 6.11 18.84 24.47
N ALA A 54 7.28 19.25 23.99
CA ALA A 54 7.46 20.12 22.84
C ALA A 54 8.75 19.69 22.12
N VAL A 55 8.74 19.71 20.79
CA VAL A 55 9.92 19.40 19.95
C VAL A 55 10.15 20.56 18.98
N ARG A 56 11.41 21.00 18.91
CA ARG A 56 11.84 22.08 18.02
C ARG A 56 12.32 21.57 16.67
N GLU A 57 12.48 22.49 15.72
CA GLU A 57 12.98 22.20 14.38
C GLU A 57 14.37 21.53 14.43
N ASP A 58 15.29 22.04 15.26
CA ASP A 58 16.64 21.47 15.42
C ASP A 58 16.62 20.01 15.93
N GLN A 59 15.73 19.74 16.89
CA GLN A 59 15.54 18.43 17.50
C GLN A 59 14.88 17.44 16.54
N LEU A 60 13.87 17.88 15.77
CA LEU A 60 13.18 17.03 14.80
C LEU A 60 14.11 16.65 13.64
N GLU A 61 14.81 17.63 13.06
CA GLU A 61 15.80 17.37 11.99
C GLU A 61 16.94 16.48 12.49
N ARG A 62 17.41 16.67 13.73
CA ARG A 62 18.43 15.78 14.33
C ARG A 62 17.88 14.37 14.60
N ALA A 63 16.64 14.23 15.09
CA ALA A 63 16.03 12.94 15.37
C ALA A 63 15.81 12.12 14.09
N VAL A 64 15.25 12.73 13.04
CA VAL A 64 15.11 12.13 11.71
C VAL A 64 16.48 11.73 11.14
N ALA A 65 17.48 12.62 11.18
CA ALA A 65 18.80 12.28 10.63
C ALA A 65 19.53 11.18 11.42
N LEU A 66 19.42 11.18 12.75
CA LEU A 66 19.93 10.08 13.58
C LEU A 66 19.20 8.76 13.26
N ARG A 67 17.90 8.80 12.95
CA ARG A 67 17.13 7.63 12.54
C ARG A 67 17.62 7.04 11.21
N THR A 68 17.84 7.86 10.19
CA THR A 68 18.49 7.42 8.93
C THR A 68 19.88 6.82 9.18
N LEU A 69 20.63 7.37 10.15
CA LEU A 69 21.96 6.86 10.53
C LEU A 69 21.89 5.54 11.31
N VAL A 70 20.86 5.32 12.15
CA VAL A 70 20.57 4.02 12.79
C VAL A 70 20.24 2.97 11.74
N ASN A 71 19.38 3.28 10.76
CA ASN A 71 19.07 2.33 9.68
C ASN A 71 20.32 2.02 8.84
N ARG A 72 21.12 3.03 8.47
CA ARG A 72 22.39 2.82 7.76
C ARG A 72 23.37 1.94 8.55
N PHE A 73 23.50 2.17 9.86
CA PHE A 73 24.29 1.34 10.76
C PHE A 73 23.82 -0.12 10.77
N LEU A 74 22.52 -0.36 10.93
CA LEU A 74 21.94 -1.71 10.97
C LEU A 74 22.07 -2.45 9.64
N MET A 75 21.94 -1.74 8.51
CA MET A 75 22.14 -2.29 7.17
C MET A 75 23.60 -2.64 6.89
N GLN A 76 24.55 -1.80 7.34
CA GLN A 76 25.99 -2.08 7.22
C GLN A 76 26.43 -3.22 8.17
N ALA A 77 25.88 -3.29 9.38
CA ALA A 77 26.08 -4.42 10.29
C ALA A 77 25.52 -5.73 9.71
N ALA A 78 24.33 -5.69 9.10
CA ALA A 78 23.74 -6.84 8.41
C ALA A 78 24.58 -7.32 7.22
N ALA A 79 25.06 -6.41 6.37
CA ALA A 79 25.97 -6.74 5.28
C ALA A 79 27.28 -7.36 5.79
N THR A 80 27.85 -6.82 6.89
CA THR A 80 29.04 -7.37 7.55
C THR A 80 28.79 -8.77 8.14
N ALA A 81 27.55 -9.06 8.55
CA ALA A 81 27.09 -10.39 8.97
C ALA A 81 26.78 -11.35 7.81
N GLY A 82 26.99 -10.95 6.56
CA GLY A 82 26.64 -11.76 5.38
C GLY A 82 25.14 -11.88 5.11
N ARG A 83 24.31 -10.99 5.67
CA ARG A 83 22.87 -10.94 5.41
C ARG A 83 22.58 -9.93 4.30
N ASP A 84 21.66 -10.28 3.39
CA ASP A 84 21.10 -9.36 2.40
C ASP A 84 20.36 -8.21 3.11
N PRO A 85 20.85 -6.96 3.07
CA PRO A 85 20.22 -5.84 3.78
C PRO A 85 18.82 -5.54 3.23
N SER A 86 18.61 -5.76 1.93
CA SER A 86 17.37 -5.49 1.19
C SER A 86 16.15 -6.27 1.70
N ARG A 87 16.37 -7.29 2.54
CA ARG A 87 15.33 -8.15 3.13
C ARG A 87 15.08 -7.87 4.62
N LEU A 88 15.70 -6.82 5.18
CA LEU A 88 15.59 -6.50 6.60
C LEU A 88 14.71 -5.25 6.80
N PRO A 89 13.80 -5.25 7.79
CA PRO A 89 12.92 -4.12 8.03
C PRO A 89 13.71 -2.96 8.65
N ALA A 90 13.79 -1.84 7.92
CA ALA A 90 14.22 -0.57 8.47
C ALA A 90 13.21 -0.04 9.50
N PHE A 91 13.67 0.78 10.43
CA PHE A 91 12.78 1.62 11.24
C PHE A 91 12.22 2.78 10.37
N PRO A 92 11.04 3.34 10.66
CA PRO A 92 10.50 4.47 9.90
C PRO A 92 11.36 5.73 10.06
N GLU A 93 11.43 6.56 9.01
CA GLU A 93 12.30 7.76 8.94
C GLU A 93 11.55 9.09 8.74
N GLY A 94 10.26 9.10 8.42
CA GLY A 94 9.49 10.34 8.21
C GLY A 94 9.25 11.13 9.50
N GLU A 95 9.14 12.47 9.41
CA GLU A 95 8.98 13.36 10.57
C GLU A 95 7.80 12.94 11.48
N GLU A 96 6.62 12.67 10.90
CA GLU A 96 5.43 12.20 11.62
C GLU A 96 5.69 10.89 12.39
N LEU A 97 6.32 9.92 11.72
CA LEU A 97 6.54 8.58 12.29
C LEU A 97 7.60 8.59 13.39
N VAL A 98 8.62 9.44 13.27
CA VAL A 98 9.63 9.66 14.33
C VAL A 98 8.98 10.33 15.54
N VAL A 99 8.09 11.30 15.34
CA VAL A 99 7.32 11.92 16.42
C VAL A 99 6.39 10.90 17.09
N ARG A 100 5.62 10.12 16.33
CA ARG A 100 4.76 9.03 16.84
C ARG A 100 5.54 8.03 17.69
N GLU A 101 6.75 7.64 17.28
CA GLU A 101 7.64 6.82 18.10
C GLU A 101 8.12 7.53 19.38
N MET A 102 8.40 8.84 19.35
CA MET A 102 8.78 9.61 20.54
C MET A 102 7.62 9.70 21.55
N LEU A 103 6.37 9.81 21.09
CA LEU A 103 5.17 9.75 21.93
C LEU A 103 5.03 8.35 22.57
N LEU A 104 5.10 7.30 21.77
CA LEU A 104 5.05 5.91 22.23
C LEU A 104 6.17 5.57 23.22
N ALA A 105 7.38 6.10 23.01
CA ALA A 105 8.49 5.91 23.93
C ALA A 105 8.27 6.61 25.28
N LYS A 106 7.74 7.86 25.28
CA LYS A 106 7.35 8.55 26.52
C LYS A 106 6.25 7.80 27.27
N GLU A 107 5.23 7.30 26.58
CA GLU A 107 4.13 6.57 27.22
C GLU A 107 4.62 5.24 27.81
N ALA A 108 5.50 4.54 27.08
CA ALA A 108 6.19 3.35 27.56
C ALA A 108 7.01 3.62 28.84
N GLU A 109 7.74 4.75 28.89
CA GLU A 109 8.48 5.17 30.09
C GLU A 109 7.56 5.48 31.28
N LYS A 110 6.37 6.10 31.07
CA LYS A 110 5.36 6.30 32.14
C LYS A 110 4.90 4.97 32.75
N ILE A 111 4.71 3.93 31.93
CA ILE A 111 4.34 2.58 32.40
C ILE A 111 5.55 1.70 32.82
N GLY A 112 6.75 2.27 32.89
CA GLY A 112 7.95 1.62 33.42
C GLY A 112 8.72 0.74 32.43
N LEU A 113 8.37 0.75 31.14
CA LEU A 113 9.12 0.06 30.10
C LEU A 113 10.38 0.86 29.73
N THR A 114 11.55 0.25 29.86
CA THR A 114 12.84 0.86 29.51
C THR A 114 13.77 -0.14 28.80
N VAL A 115 14.63 0.36 27.90
CA VAL A 115 15.60 -0.46 27.15
C VAL A 115 17.02 -0.14 27.61
N SER A 116 17.69 -1.12 28.22
CA SER A 116 19.07 -0.99 28.69
C SER A 116 20.10 -1.09 27.54
N ASN A 117 21.32 -0.62 27.77
CA ASN A 117 22.42 -0.84 26.81
C ASN A 117 22.68 -2.34 26.56
N THR A 118 22.42 -3.21 27.55
CA THR A 118 22.49 -4.66 27.39
C THR A 118 21.46 -5.16 26.38
N ALA A 119 20.20 -4.71 26.49
CA ALA A 119 19.15 -5.08 25.54
C ALA A 119 19.41 -4.56 24.11
N ILE A 120 20.07 -3.41 23.97
CA ILE A 120 20.56 -2.91 22.66
C ILE A 120 21.62 -3.86 22.10
N ASN A 121 22.61 -4.27 22.91
CA ASN A 121 23.66 -5.19 22.47
C ASN A 121 23.11 -6.60 22.13
N GLU A 122 22.14 -7.10 22.90
CA GLU A 122 21.41 -8.34 22.61
C GLU A 122 20.63 -8.24 21.29
N PHE A 123 19.96 -7.11 21.04
CA PHE A 123 19.31 -6.83 19.75
C PHE A 123 20.31 -6.82 18.59
N LEU A 124 21.45 -6.14 18.73
CA LEU A 124 22.49 -6.10 17.68
C LEU A 124 23.11 -7.48 17.42
N ALA A 125 23.34 -8.28 18.45
CA ALA A 125 23.77 -9.68 18.31
C ALA A 125 22.70 -10.53 17.59
N ALA A 126 21.42 -10.40 17.96
CA ALA A 126 20.32 -11.11 17.30
C ALA A 126 20.11 -10.66 15.83
N TRP A 127 20.33 -9.37 15.54
CA TRP A 127 20.27 -8.78 14.20
C TRP A 127 21.38 -9.31 13.28
N THR A 128 22.61 -9.40 13.80
CA THR A 128 23.80 -9.87 13.07
C THR A 128 24.03 -11.38 13.18
N ASN A 129 23.10 -12.15 13.78
CA ASN A 129 23.29 -13.58 14.12
C ASN A 129 24.60 -13.85 14.89
N ASN A 130 25.06 -12.88 15.70
CA ASN A 130 26.33 -12.88 16.43
C ASN A 130 27.59 -12.98 15.56
N MET A 131 27.51 -12.61 14.27
CA MET A 131 28.62 -12.68 13.31
C MET A 131 29.51 -11.43 13.27
N VAL A 132 29.05 -10.31 13.83
CA VAL A 132 29.77 -9.02 13.86
C VAL A 132 30.34 -8.78 15.25
N ARG A 133 31.64 -8.50 15.33
CA ARG A 133 32.33 -8.21 16.58
C ARG A 133 32.28 -6.72 16.92
N GLN A 134 32.59 -6.38 18.17
CA GLN A 134 32.57 -4.99 18.65
C GLN A 134 33.57 -4.08 17.91
N ASP A 135 34.76 -4.58 17.55
CA ASP A 135 35.73 -3.85 16.72
C ASP A 135 35.17 -3.46 15.34
N GLN A 136 34.26 -4.27 14.80
CA GLN A 136 33.60 -4.01 13.52
C GLN A 136 32.43 -3.03 13.70
N PHE A 137 31.64 -3.16 14.77
CA PHE A 137 30.60 -2.17 15.11
C PHE A 137 31.21 -0.77 15.32
N ASP A 138 32.28 -0.65 16.11
CA ASP A 138 33.00 0.61 16.33
C ASP A 138 33.54 1.18 15.01
N GLY A 139 34.06 0.32 14.12
CA GLY A 139 34.48 0.71 12.77
C GLY A 139 33.36 1.24 11.87
N ILE A 140 32.16 0.64 11.94
CA ILE A 140 30.98 1.12 11.22
C ILE A 140 30.54 2.48 11.78
N ILE A 141 30.44 2.64 13.12
CA ILE A 141 30.10 3.91 13.77
C ILE A 141 31.10 5.00 13.39
N ALA A 142 32.39 4.68 13.40
CA ALA A 142 33.46 5.59 12.97
C ALA A 142 33.38 6.00 11.48
N GLY A 143 32.59 5.30 10.65
CA GLY A 143 32.23 5.70 9.28
C GLY A 143 31.04 6.67 9.18
N LEU A 144 30.15 6.72 10.18
CA LEU A 144 28.91 7.50 10.12
C LEU A 144 29.17 9.01 10.35
N ARG A 145 28.50 9.86 9.57
CA ARG A 145 28.62 11.32 9.63
C ARG A 145 27.24 11.98 9.65
N TYR A 146 27.09 12.99 10.51
CA TYR A 146 25.97 13.92 10.48
C TYR A 146 26.49 15.28 10.01
N GLY A 147 26.14 15.68 8.79
CA GLY A 147 26.75 16.82 8.12
C GLY A 147 28.27 16.66 8.00
N ARG A 148 29.03 17.47 8.74
CA ARG A 148 30.50 17.39 8.84
C ARG A 148 31.00 16.73 10.13
N ALA A 149 30.13 16.41 11.08
CA ALA A 149 30.50 15.86 12.37
C ALA A 149 30.53 14.31 12.35
N PRO A 150 31.40 13.66 13.14
CA PRO A 150 31.27 12.24 13.44
C PRO A 150 30.04 11.99 14.32
N VAL A 151 29.37 10.85 14.13
CA VAL A 151 28.27 10.42 15.00
C VAL A 151 28.85 9.83 16.29
N LEU A 152 28.33 10.23 17.45
CA LEU A 152 28.70 9.64 18.73
C LEU A 152 27.96 8.31 18.92
N ALA A 153 28.66 7.29 19.43
CA ALA A 153 28.02 6.01 19.77
C ALA A 153 26.86 6.18 20.78
N ALA A 154 26.95 7.15 21.69
CA ALA A 154 25.87 7.51 22.61
C ALA A 154 24.62 8.01 21.87
N ASP A 155 24.74 8.99 20.96
CA ASP A 155 23.61 9.50 20.16
C ASP A 155 22.91 8.38 19.37
N LEU A 156 23.71 7.46 18.80
CA LEU A 156 23.21 6.31 18.05
C LEU A 156 22.47 5.31 18.96
N PHE A 157 22.99 5.07 20.17
CA PHE A 157 22.36 4.18 21.17
C PHE A 157 21.10 4.80 21.77
N GLU A 158 21.03 6.12 21.98
CA GLU A 158 19.79 6.79 22.38
C GLU A 158 18.73 6.73 21.27
N SER A 159 19.10 7.04 20.02
CA SER A 159 18.17 6.94 18.90
C SER A 159 17.66 5.51 18.68
N LEU A 160 18.48 4.50 18.94
CA LEU A 160 18.11 3.08 18.89
C LEU A 160 17.33 2.64 20.14
N ARG A 161 17.57 3.24 21.32
CA ARG A 161 16.74 3.06 22.52
C ARG A 161 15.30 3.48 22.27
N THR A 162 15.07 4.71 21.79
CA THR A 162 13.72 5.21 21.48
C THR A 162 13.02 4.29 20.48
N ALA A 163 13.74 3.88 19.42
CA ALA A 163 13.24 2.94 18.41
C ALA A 163 12.82 1.57 19.00
N LEU A 164 13.65 1.01 19.88
CA LEU A 164 13.39 -0.28 20.51
C LEU A 164 12.33 -0.20 21.61
N ILE A 165 12.23 0.89 22.37
CA ILE A 165 11.13 1.09 23.35
C ILE A 165 9.80 1.18 22.61
N ALA A 166 9.69 2.06 21.60
CA ALA A 166 8.48 2.21 20.81
C ALA A 166 8.10 0.87 20.15
N ARG A 167 9.04 0.23 19.44
CA ARG A 167 8.82 -1.09 18.82
C ARG A 167 8.43 -2.18 19.82
N ASN A 168 9.05 -2.24 21.00
CA ASN A 168 8.71 -3.25 22.01
C ASN A 168 7.34 -2.98 22.63
N THR A 169 6.93 -1.72 22.77
CA THR A 169 5.58 -1.34 23.23
C THR A 169 4.53 -1.74 22.19
N LEU A 170 4.80 -1.51 20.91
CA LEU A 170 3.97 -1.97 19.79
C LEU A 170 3.87 -3.51 19.74
N LEU A 171 4.98 -4.22 19.96
CA LEU A 171 5.00 -5.69 20.05
C LEU A 171 4.24 -6.18 21.29
N LEU A 172 4.37 -5.54 22.45
CA LEU A 172 3.65 -5.91 23.67
C LEU A 172 2.14 -5.73 23.47
N PHE A 173 1.70 -4.60 22.89
CA PHE A 173 0.32 -4.37 22.48
C PHE A 173 -0.16 -5.50 21.54
N GLN A 174 0.58 -5.78 20.46
CA GLN A 174 0.29 -6.90 19.55
C GLN A 174 0.18 -8.25 20.26
N THR A 175 1.07 -8.56 21.22
CA THR A 175 1.00 -9.82 21.99
C THR A 175 -0.20 -9.88 22.94
N GLY A 176 -0.69 -8.74 23.44
CA GLY A 176 -1.95 -8.66 24.20
C GLY A 176 -3.18 -9.07 23.40
N PHE A 177 -3.10 -9.01 22.07
CA PHE A 177 -4.11 -9.50 21.13
C PHE A 177 -3.71 -10.80 20.41
N SER A 178 -2.58 -11.42 20.78
CA SER A 178 -2.12 -12.67 20.17
C SER A 178 -2.85 -13.88 20.76
N GLY A 179 -3.57 -14.60 19.91
CA GLY A 179 -4.51 -15.66 20.31
C GLY A 179 -5.94 -15.12 20.35
N ASP A 180 -6.62 -15.16 19.21
CA ASP A 180 -7.98 -14.63 19.06
C ASP A 180 -8.95 -15.30 20.06
N PRO A 181 -9.59 -14.53 20.98
CA PRO A 181 -10.53 -15.08 21.94
C PRO A 181 -11.70 -15.82 21.25
N PRO A 182 -12.31 -16.85 21.87
CA PRO A 182 -13.40 -17.60 21.24
C PRO A 182 -14.57 -16.71 20.76
N ALA A 183 -14.91 -15.66 21.52
CA ALA A 183 -15.93 -14.68 21.13
C ALA A 183 -15.53 -13.83 19.90
N TRP A 184 -14.23 -13.57 19.71
CA TRP A 184 -13.73 -12.86 18.51
C TRP A 184 -13.73 -13.79 17.30
N ARG A 185 -13.35 -15.07 17.46
CA ARG A 185 -13.47 -16.08 16.39
C ARG A 185 -14.91 -16.24 15.92
N TRP A 186 -15.86 -16.25 16.85
CA TRP A 186 -17.30 -16.23 16.56
C TRP A 186 -17.70 -14.97 15.79
N ASP A 187 -17.27 -13.78 16.21
CA ASP A 187 -17.60 -12.54 15.48
C ASP A 187 -17.00 -12.51 14.07
N PHE A 188 -15.72 -12.87 13.91
CA PHE A 188 -15.07 -12.97 12.60
C PHE A 188 -15.73 -14.02 11.69
N TYR A 189 -16.27 -15.09 12.26
CA TYR A 189 -17.05 -16.09 11.54
C TYR A 189 -18.40 -15.53 11.07
N LYS A 190 -19.17 -14.88 11.96
CA LYS A 190 -20.42 -14.18 11.58
C LYS A 190 -20.19 -13.16 10.46
N ARG A 191 -19.10 -12.37 10.50
CA ARG A 191 -18.77 -11.40 9.44
C ARG A 191 -18.64 -12.02 8.04
N LEU A 192 -18.33 -13.32 7.95
CA LEU A 192 -18.10 -14.05 6.71
C LEU A 192 -19.29 -14.94 6.29
N GLU A 193 -20.06 -15.46 7.25
CA GLU A 193 -21.10 -16.47 7.01
C GLU A 193 -22.53 -15.96 7.26
N GLN A 194 -22.70 -14.94 8.11
CA GLN A 194 -24.00 -14.33 8.36
C GLN A 194 -24.26 -13.28 7.29
N SER A 195 -25.26 -13.55 6.45
CA SER A 195 -25.82 -12.57 5.53
C SER A 195 -26.99 -11.83 6.16
N ALA A 196 -27.18 -10.57 5.78
CA ALA A 196 -28.29 -9.72 6.15
C ALA A 196 -29.10 -9.33 4.90
N THR A 197 -30.41 -9.21 5.06
CA THR A 197 -31.29 -8.55 4.09
C THR A 197 -31.89 -7.32 4.79
N VAL A 198 -31.87 -6.16 4.15
CA VAL A 198 -32.29 -4.88 4.76
C VAL A 198 -33.16 -4.05 3.81
N GLU A 199 -34.07 -3.25 4.36
CA GLU A 199 -34.66 -2.11 3.64
C GLU A 199 -33.80 -0.87 3.91
N VAL A 200 -33.45 -0.09 2.88
CA VAL A 200 -32.68 1.15 3.01
C VAL A 200 -33.45 2.34 2.45
N PHE A 201 -33.40 3.48 3.14
CA PHE A 201 -33.91 4.76 2.65
C PHE A 201 -32.77 5.81 2.68
N PRO A 202 -32.33 6.35 1.53
CA PRO A 202 -31.21 7.27 1.44
C PRO A 202 -31.62 8.73 1.70
N ILE A 203 -30.88 9.43 2.57
CA ILE A 203 -30.98 10.90 2.73
C ILE A 203 -29.69 11.53 2.19
N GLU A 204 -29.76 12.07 0.97
CA GLU A 204 -28.65 12.76 0.30
C GLU A 204 -28.31 14.08 1.01
N VAL A 205 -27.05 14.23 1.42
CA VAL A 205 -26.57 15.42 2.14
C VAL A 205 -26.54 16.66 1.24
N GLU A 206 -26.27 16.50 -0.07
CA GLU A 206 -26.19 17.63 -1.02
C GLU A 206 -27.53 18.35 -1.21
N ASN A 207 -28.66 17.63 -1.18
CA ASN A 207 -29.99 18.25 -1.24
C ASN A 207 -30.25 19.17 -0.03
N LEU A 208 -29.75 18.79 1.15
CA LEU A 208 -29.85 19.59 2.37
C LEU A 208 -28.82 20.73 2.40
N ALA A 209 -27.65 20.56 1.80
CA ALA A 209 -26.58 21.56 1.68
C ALA A 209 -27.07 22.86 1.00
N THR A 210 -28.04 22.77 0.09
CA THR A 210 -28.66 23.95 -0.55
C THR A 210 -29.38 24.87 0.45
N SER A 211 -29.81 24.35 1.60
CA SER A 211 -30.47 25.13 2.67
C SER A 211 -29.51 25.77 3.69
N VAL A 212 -28.20 25.52 3.57
CA VAL A 212 -27.20 26.00 4.54
C VAL A 212 -26.71 27.42 4.19
N GLU A 213 -26.84 28.33 5.15
CA GLU A 213 -26.29 29.69 5.09
C GLU A 213 -24.75 29.67 5.09
N LEU A 214 -24.13 30.52 4.27
CA LEU A 214 -22.68 30.64 4.22
C LEU A 214 -22.15 31.51 5.38
N PRO A 215 -21.05 31.10 6.04
CA PRO A 215 -20.42 31.90 7.08
C PRO A 215 -19.64 33.08 6.48
N ASN A 216 -19.08 33.92 7.34
CA ASN A 216 -18.24 35.02 6.87
C ASN A 216 -16.95 34.53 6.18
N GLU A 217 -16.38 35.37 5.32
CA GLU A 217 -15.20 35.03 4.51
C GLU A 217 -13.97 34.66 5.37
N SER A 218 -13.86 35.19 6.59
CA SER A 218 -12.81 34.79 7.54
C SER A 218 -12.91 33.33 7.97
N LYS A 219 -14.12 32.79 8.16
CA LYS A 219 -14.33 31.37 8.47
C LYS A 219 -14.09 30.48 7.24
N LEU A 220 -14.58 30.89 6.06
CA LEU A 220 -14.32 30.17 4.81
C LEU A 220 -12.82 30.09 4.51
N LYS A 221 -12.08 31.19 4.75
CA LYS A 221 -10.62 31.20 4.59
C LYS A 221 -9.92 30.31 5.61
N ALA A 222 -10.30 30.36 6.90
CA ALA A 222 -9.73 29.46 7.90
C ALA A 222 -9.98 27.97 7.56
N TYR A 223 -11.19 27.64 7.11
CA TYR A 223 -11.56 26.29 6.66
C TYR A 223 -10.78 25.85 5.41
N PHE A 224 -10.56 26.74 4.45
CA PHE A 224 -9.63 26.49 3.35
C PHE A 224 -8.20 26.29 3.85
N ASP A 225 -7.70 27.15 4.75
CA ASP A 225 -6.35 27.07 5.29
C ASP A 225 -6.08 25.77 6.08
N THR A 226 -7.12 25.10 6.59
CA THR A 226 -7.03 23.72 7.13
C THR A 226 -6.84 22.66 6.05
N PHE A 227 -7.68 22.65 5.00
CA PHE A 227 -7.76 21.54 4.03
C PHE A 227 -7.09 21.81 2.66
N LYS A 228 -6.32 22.91 2.54
CA LYS A 228 -5.64 23.33 1.30
C LYS A 228 -4.54 22.37 0.82
N ASN A 229 -3.93 21.65 1.75
CA ASN A 229 -2.84 20.70 1.48
C ASN A 229 -3.36 19.29 1.14
N ASP A 230 -4.63 19.00 1.47
CA ASP A 230 -5.24 17.70 1.27
C ASP A 230 -5.72 17.50 -0.17
N LEU A 231 -5.49 16.31 -0.70
CA LEU A 231 -6.00 15.88 -2.00
C LEU A 231 -7.48 15.42 -1.87
N PRO A 232 -8.35 15.75 -2.84
CA PRO A 232 -9.70 15.21 -2.91
C PRO A 232 -9.68 13.67 -2.96
N SER A 233 -10.29 13.02 -1.96
CA SER A 233 -10.42 11.56 -1.87
C SER A 233 -11.88 11.15 -1.80
N ALA A 234 -12.30 10.23 -2.67
CA ALA A 234 -13.70 9.83 -2.82
C ALA A 234 -14.28 9.06 -1.62
N MET A 235 -13.43 8.48 -0.76
CA MET A 235 -13.82 7.81 0.49
C MET A 235 -13.67 8.74 1.72
N SER A 236 -13.02 9.90 1.58
CA SER A 236 -12.80 10.81 2.70
C SER A 236 -14.07 11.59 3.04
N PRO A 237 -14.47 11.64 4.32
CA PRO A 237 -15.49 12.60 4.78
C PRO A 237 -14.94 14.02 4.87
N ASN A 238 -13.62 14.22 4.91
CA ASN A 238 -12.99 15.54 4.90
C ASN A 238 -12.76 16.01 3.46
N PRO A 239 -13.00 17.29 3.13
CA PRO A 239 -12.66 17.82 1.82
C PRO A 239 -11.13 17.88 1.65
N GLY A 240 -10.67 17.89 0.39
CA GLY A 240 -9.35 18.36 0.03
C GLY A 240 -9.47 19.45 -1.01
N PHE A 241 -8.64 20.50 -0.92
CA PHE A 241 -8.62 21.61 -1.88
C PHE A 241 -7.34 21.68 -2.72
N LYS A 242 -6.35 20.80 -2.51
CA LYS A 242 -5.19 20.68 -3.41
C LYS A 242 -5.64 20.16 -4.77
N GLU A 243 -5.16 20.77 -5.85
CA GLU A 243 -5.39 20.25 -7.19
C GLU A 243 -4.51 19.01 -7.41
N PRO A 244 -5.10 17.83 -7.70
CA PRO A 244 -4.35 16.60 -7.95
C PRO A 244 -3.59 16.67 -9.28
N HIS A 245 -2.57 15.82 -9.41
CA HIS A 245 -1.79 15.65 -10.64
C HIS A 245 -2.71 15.38 -11.82
N ARG A 246 -2.66 16.23 -12.86
CA ARG A 246 -3.40 16.04 -14.12
C ARG A 246 -2.44 15.96 -15.30
N ILE A 247 -2.70 15.02 -16.20
CA ILE A 247 -1.95 14.88 -17.46
C ILE A 247 -2.90 14.96 -18.65
N GLN A 248 -2.36 15.27 -19.82
CA GLN A 248 -3.00 14.92 -21.09
C GLN A 248 -2.15 13.87 -21.78
N TYR A 249 -2.77 12.83 -22.34
CA TYR A 249 -2.09 11.78 -23.08
C TYR A 249 -2.77 11.48 -24.41
N ALA A 250 -1.98 10.96 -25.35
CA ALA A 250 -2.47 10.26 -26.52
C ALA A 250 -2.17 8.76 -26.38
N SER A 251 -3.03 7.95 -26.98
CA SER A 251 -2.97 6.50 -26.97
C SER A 251 -3.43 5.93 -28.31
N LEU A 252 -2.75 4.88 -28.76
CA LEU A 252 -3.07 4.07 -29.91
C LEU A 252 -3.15 2.61 -29.44
N MET A 253 -4.34 2.01 -29.51
CA MET A 253 -4.58 0.62 -29.12
C MET A 253 -4.58 -0.30 -30.34
N ALA A 254 -3.80 -1.38 -30.27
CA ALA A 254 -3.91 -2.54 -31.14
C ALA A 254 -4.84 -3.58 -30.48
N ASP A 255 -5.98 -3.85 -31.11
CA ASP A 255 -6.84 -4.98 -30.77
C ASP A 255 -6.13 -6.28 -31.17
N GLN A 256 -5.70 -7.03 -30.16
CA GLN A 256 -4.89 -8.23 -30.36
C GLN A 256 -5.63 -9.31 -31.17
N LYS A 257 -6.95 -9.43 -31.00
CA LYS A 257 -7.80 -10.41 -31.69
C LYS A 257 -7.99 -10.01 -33.16
N LYS A 258 -8.10 -8.72 -33.46
CA LYS A 258 -8.13 -8.17 -34.82
C LYS A 258 -6.83 -8.47 -35.59
N PHE A 259 -5.67 -8.25 -34.95
CA PHE A 259 -4.37 -8.56 -35.57
C PHE A 259 -4.14 -10.07 -35.71
N GLU A 260 -4.59 -10.90 -34.77
CA GLU A 260 -4.56 -12.38 -34.91
C GLU A 260 -5.45 -12.87 -36.05
N ALA A 261 -6.68 -12.36 -36.19
CA ALA A 261 -7.56 -12.73 -37.31
C ALA A 261 -6.97 -12.33 -38.68
N ALA A 262 -6.34 -11.16 -38.76
CA ALA A 262 -5.62 -10.73 -39.95
C ALA A 262 -4.41 -11.64 -40.23
N ALA A 263 -3.58 -11.93 -39.22
CA ALA A 263 -2.42 -12.80 -39.35
C ALA A 263 -2.80 -14.23 -39.78
N GLU A 264 -3.87 -14.80 -39.23
CA GLU A 264 -4.33 -16.15 -39.54
C GLU A 264 -4.71 -16.34 -41.02
N SER A 265 -5.20 -15.27 -41.68
CA SER A 265 -5.48 -15.29 -43.13
C SER A 265 -4.22 -15.43 -44.00
N THR A 266 -3.03 -15.20 -43.43
CA THR A 266 -1.73 -15.29 -44.11
C THR A 266 -0.97 -16.60 -43.85
N ILE A 267 -1.48 -17.48 -42.98
CA ILE A 267 -0.79 -18.72 -42.59
C ILE A 267 -1.06 -19.81 -43.62
N THR A 268 0.02 -20.40 -44.12
CA THR A 268 0.02 -21.55 -45.02
C THR A 268 0.34 -22.83 -44.28
N ASP A 269 -0.09 -23.98 -44.81
CA ASP A 269 0.14 -25.29 -44.16
C ASP A 269 1.65 -25.60 -44.02
N LYS A 270 2.47 -25.09 -44.94
CA LYS A 270 3.94 -25.15 -44.87
C LYS A 270 4.51 -24.43 -43.64
N ASP A 271 3.89 -23.33 -43.21
CA ASP A 271 4.32 -22.62 -41.99
C ASP A 271 4.05 -23.47 -40.73
N ILE A 272 2.97 -24.25 -40.75
CA ILE A 272 2.57 -25.17 -39.68
C ILE A 272 3.54 -26.36 -39.62
N GLU A 273 3.91 -26.94 -40.77
CA GLU A 273 4.94 -27.98 -40.87
C GLU A 273 6.31 -27.50 -40.37
N GLU A 274 6.76 -26.33 -40.80
CA GLU A 274 8.06 -25.76 -40.42
C GLU A 274 8.11 -25.42 -38.92
N PHE A 275 7.02 -24.90 -38.35
CA PHE A 275 6.91 -24.68 -36.90
C PHE A 275 6.86 -26.00 -36.12
N TYR A 276 6.12 -27.00 -36.60
CA TYR A 276 6.02 -28.31 -35.96
C TYR A 276 7.39 -28.97 -35.84
N GLU A 277 8.10 -29.21 -36.95
CA GLU A 277 9.39 -29.90 -36.93
C GLU A 277 10.45 -29.13 -36.10
N LYS A 278 10.44 -27.80 -36.15
CA LYS A 278 11.35 -26.94 -35.36
C LYS A 278 11.11 -26.99 -33.84
N ASN A 279 9.89 -27.31 -33.39
CA ASN A 279 9.52 -27.37 -31.97
C ASN A 279 9.23 -28.80 -31.45
N LYS A 280 9.21 -29.80 -32.34
CA LYS A 280 8.87 -31.21 -32.10
C LYS A 280 9.57 -31.79 -30.87
N GLU A 281 10.90 -31.69 -30.84
CA GLU A 281 11.74 -32.21 -29.76
C GLU A 281 11.56 -31.48 -28.42
N THR A 282 10.99 -30.29 -28.38
CA THR A 282 10.89 -29.47 -27.16
C THR A 282 9.46 -29.33 -26.62
N ARG A 283 8.44 -29.42 -27.48
CA ARG A 283 7.04 -29.07 -27.13
C ARG A 283 5.98 -30.09 -27.53
N PHE A 284 6.26 -31.00 -28.46
CA PHE A 284 5.26 -31.96 -28.98
C PHE A 284 5.55 -33.43 -28.61
N ARG A 285 6.41 -33.68 -27.60
CA ARG A 285 6.55 -35.01 -27.00
C ARG A 285 5.22 -35.46 -26.40
N GLU A 286 4.86 -36.72 -26.61
CA GLU A 286 3.70 -37.32 -25.95
C GLU A 286 4.09 -37.72 -24.52
N ALA A 287 3.25 -37.38 -23.52
CA ALA A 287 3.56 -37.68 -22.12
C ALA A 287 3.44 -39.20 -21.87
N PRO A 288 4.34 -39.81 -21.08
CA PRO A 288 4.24 -41.23 -20.76
C PRO A 288 2.91 -41.51 -20.04
N SER A 289 2.14 -42.46 -20.56
CA SER A 289 0.83 -42.81 -20.01
C SER A 289 0.96 -43.23 -18.54
N ALA A 290 0.27 -42.51 -17.65
CA ALA A 290 0.28 -42.84 -16.23
C ALA A 290 -0.29 -44.25 -16.01
N PRO A 291 0.34 -45.08 -15.15
CA PRO A 291 -0.10 -46.45 -14.94
C PRO A 291 -1.56 -46.47 -14.42
N PRO A 292 -2.39 -47.42 -14.87
CA PRO A 292 -3.80 -47.44 -14.53
C PRO A 292 -4.00 -47.67 -13.02
N VAL A 293 -4.58 -46.69 -12.34
CA VAL A 293 -5.03 -46.83 -10.95
C VAL A 293 -6.01 -48.00 -10.89
N THR A 294 -5.61 -49.08 -10.23
CA THR A 294 -6.40 -50.30 -10.11
C THR A 294 -7.58 -50.05 -9.18
N LYS A 295 -8.72 -49.61 -9.76
CA LYS A 295 -9.98 -49.52 -9.04
C LYS A 295 -10.59 -50.92 -8.91
N GLU A 296 -10.65 -51.43 -7.69
CA GLU A 296 -11.59 -52.50 -7.36
C GLU A 296 -13.03 -52.01 -7.57
N PRO A 297 -13.97 -52.89 -7.99
CA PRO A 297 -15.33 -52.47 -8.32
C PRO A 297 -16.21 -52.34 -7.07
N ALA A 298 -16.80 -51.14 -6.90
CA ALA A 298 -18.04 -50.95 -6.14
C ALA A 298 -19.18 -50.68 -7.14
N THR A 299 -20.35 -51.29 -6.90
CA THR A 299 -21.39 -51.50 -7.91
C THR A 299 -22.52 -50.45 -7.89
N ASN A 300 -23.33 -50.48 -8.97
CA ASN A 300 -24.70 -49.97 -9.10
C ASN A 300 -24.87 -48.47 -9.50
N PRO A 301 -26.01 -48.10 -10.15
CA PRO A 301 -25.94 -47.31 -11.39
C PRO A 301 -26.74 -45.98 -11.37
N ASP A 302 -27.07 -45.51 -12.58
CA ASP A 302 -28.01 -44.44 -12.95
C ASP A 302 -27.52 -42.97 -12.87
N ASP A 303 -26.62 -42.61 -13.80
CA ASP A 303 -26.79 -41.37 -14.58
C ASP A 303 -26.68 -41.68 -16.09
N GLU A 304 -27.80 -41.59 -16.80
CA GLU A 304 -27.77 -41.23 -18.21
C GLU A 304 -29.01 -40.43 -18.63
N SER A 305 -29.04 -39.11 -18.36
CA SER A 305 -29.72 -38.13 -19.25
C SER A 305 -29.49 -36.65 -18.91
N ARG A 306 -28.37 -36.07 -19.38
CA ARG A 306 -28.35 -34.74 -20.06
C ARG A 306 -26.99 -34.33 -20.66
N LYS A 307 -26.79 -34.65 -21.94
CA LYS A 307 -25.89 -33.89 -22.84
C LYS A 307 -26.61 -33.46 -24.11
N LYS A 308 -27.23 -32.27 -24.11
CA LYS A 308 -27.51 -31.49 -25.33
C LYS A 308 -27.44 -29.99 -25.04
N LYS A 309 -26.51 -29.29 -25.71
CA LYS A 309 -26.70 -27.88 -26.09
C LYS A 309 -27.86 -27.79 -27.09
N PRO A 310 -28.51 -26.63 -27.20
CA PRO A 310 -28.70 -26.06 -28.54
C PRO A 310 -28.17 -24.63 -28.63
N THR A 311 -27.89 -24.21 -29.87
CA THR A 311 -27.55 -22.83 -30.25
C THR A 311 -28.82 -21.97 -30.35
N MET A 312 -28.68 -20.65 -30.28
CA MET A 312 -29.77 -19.72 -30.63
C MET A 312 -30.25 -19.89 -32.08
N GLU A 313 -31.56 -19.79 -32.28
CA GLU A 313 -32.18 -19.26 -33.51
C GLU A 313 -33.29 -18.28 -33.11
N SER A 314 -33.49 -17.21 -33.87
CA SER A 314 -34.28 -16.04 -33.45
C SER A 314 -35.63 -15.94 -34.16
N ALA A 315 -36.74 -16.14 -33.43
CA ALA A 315 -38.09 -15.95 -33.97
C ALA A 315 -39.10 -15.41 -32.94
N LYS A 316 -39.21 -14.07 -32.90
CA LYS A 316 -40.48 -13.31 -32.95
C LYS A 316 -41.65 -13.72 -32.02
N GLU A 317 -41.71 -13.03 -30.88
CA GLU A 317 -42.89 -12.26 -30.44
C GLU A 317 -44.29 -12.90 -30.61
N LYS A 318 -44.85 -13.45 -29.51
CA LYS A 318 -46.28 -13.33 -29.15
C LYS A 318 -46.62 -13.87 -27.75
N SER A 319 -47.05 -12.95 -26.87
CA SER A 319 -48.14 -13.21 -25.92
C SER A 319 -49.48 -13.28 -26.72
N PRO A 320 -50.61 -13.83 -26.23
CA PRO A 320 -51.18 -13.50 -24.91
C PRO A 320 -51.98 -14.61 -24.17
N GLN A 321 -52.44 -14.29 -22.95
CA GLN A 321 -53.77 -14.64 -22.39
C GLN A 321 -54.14 -16.12 -22.13
N ASP A 322 -55.06 -16.48 -21.20
CA ASP A 322 -55.76 -15.73 -20.14
C ASP A 322 -56.27 -16.71 -19.04
N VAL A 323 -56.93 -16.18 -17.99
CA VAL A 323 -57.91 -16.80 -17.05
C VAL A 323 -57.48 -18.05 -16.25
N SER A 324 -57.55 -18.02 -14.91
CA SER A 324 -58.70 -18.41 -14.04
C SER A 324 -59.00 -19.92 -14.04
N ASP A 325 -59.38 -20.57 -12.93
CA ASP A 325 -60.22 -20.11 -11.82
C ASP A 325 -59.91 -20.81 -10.47
N ALA A 326 -60.46 -20.27 -9.38
CA ALA A 326 -60.60 -21.00 -8.10
C ALA A 326 -61.89 -21.86 -8.10
N PRO A 327 -62.06 -22.84 -7.18
CA PRO A 327 -62.78 -22.46 -5.95
C PRO A 327 -62.45 -23.26 -4.66
N VAL A 328 -62.28 -22.50 -3.57
CA VAL A 328 -62.97 -22.61 -2.26
C VAL A 328 -63.66 -23.96 -1.88
N ASN A 329 -63.21 -24.57 -0.77
CA ASN A 329 -63.98 -24.94 0.45
C ASN A 329 -63.20 -25.97 1.30
N ALA A 330 -63.42 -26.17 2.62
CA ALA A 330 -63.77 -25.27 3.73
C ALA A 330 -63.78 -26.07 5.06
N GLY A 331 -63.52 -25.39 6.18
CA GLY A 331 -63.73 -25.92 7.54
C GLY A 331 -62.61 -26.81 8.11
N GLN A 332 -62.38 -26.87 9.43
CA GLN A 332 -62.98 -26.08 10.52
C GLN A 332 -62.01 -25.91 11.71
N GLU A 333 -62.12 -24.76 12.37
CA GLU A 333 -62.34 -24.56 13.83
C GLU A 333 -62.13 -25.76 14.76
N THR A 334 -61.58 -25.63 15.98
CA THR A 334 -61.45 -24.48 16.91
C THR A 334 -60.17 -24.66 17.76
N GLY A 335 -59.52 -23.64 18.34
CA GLY A 335 -59.89 -22.97 19.61
C GLY A 335 -59.44 -23.79 20.85
N GLU A 336 -59.06 -23.24 22.00
CA GLU A 336 -58.82 -21.86 22.47
C GLU A 336 -58.22 -21.97 23.90
N ASN A 337 -57.15 -21.24 24.26
CA ASN A 337 -56.94 -20.52 25.55
C ASN A 337 -55.47 -20.18 25.88
N ALA A 338 -55.32 -19.09 26.64
CA ALA A 338 -54.16 -18.72 27.46
C ALA A 338 -54.70 -18.36 28.89
N PRO A 339 -54.05 -17.61 29.82
CA PRO A 339 -52.66 -17.15 29.94
C PRO A 339 -52.08 -17.26 31.40
N LYS A 340 -50.96 -16.54 31.67
CA LYS A 340 -50.51 -15.89 32.95
C LYS A 340 -49.53 -16.57 33.94
N LYS A 341 -48.35 -15.93 34.02
CA LYS A 341 -47.66 -15.33 35.21
C LYS A 341 -47.36 -16.14 36.49
N SER A 342 -46.07 -16.34 36.77
CA SER A 342 -45.26 -15.75 37.87
C SER A 342 -43.81 -16.29 37.75
N LYS A 343 -42.67 -15.62 38.01
CA LYS A 343 -42.20 -14.42 38.74
C LYS A 343 -41.55 -14.71 40.11
N ASP A 344 -40.27 -14.33 40.23
CA ASP A 344 -39.35 -14.45 41.40
C ASP A 344 -38.97 -15.91 41.77
N SER A 345 -37.83 -16.23 42.38
CA SER A 345 -36.91 -15.40 43.19
C SER A 345 -35.41 -15.83 43.16
N LYS A 346 -34.61 -14.96 43.79
CA LYS A 346 -33.16 -14.87 44.00
C LYS A 346 -32.41 -16.11 44.58
N GLU A 347 -31.15 -16.28 44.13
CA GLU A 347 -29.91 -16.29 44.95
C GLU A 347 -29.72 -17.28 46.11
N ASN A 348 -28.65 -18.09 46.04
CA ASN A 348 -27.80 -18.38 47.21
C ASN A 348 -26.37 -18.80 46.80
N GLU A 349 -25.38 -18.49 47.64
CA GLU A 349 -23.98 -18.88 47.47
C GLU A 349 -23.69 -20.26 48.08
N ARG A 350 -22.63 -20.96 47.61
CA ARG A 350 -21.76 -21.69 48.56
C ARG A 350 -20.35 -21.99 48.03
N LYS A 351 -19.36 -21.58 48.82
CA LYS A 351 -17.93 -21.91 48.73
C LYS A 351 -17.64 -23.20 49.50
N VAL A 352 -16.83 -24.11 48.93
CA VAL A 352 -16.14 -25.21 49.63
C VAL A 352 -14.73 -25.35 49.04
N GLU A 353 -13.77 -25.86 49.83
CA GLU A 353 -12.34 -25.76 49.56
C GLU A 353 -11.69 -27.12 49.24
N GLY A 354 -10.68 -27.09 48.35
CA GLY A 354 -9.36 -27.69 48.59
C GLY A 354 -9.16 -29.22 48.55
N LYS A 355 -8.47 -29.68 47.49
CA LYS A 355 -7.44 -30.76 47.38
C LYS A 355 -7.40 -31.25 45.91
N GLU A 356 -6.34 -31.86 45.36
CA GLU A 356 -4.89 -31.93 45.61
C GLU A 356 -4.28 -32.75 44.46
N SER A 357 -3.05 -32.41 44.03
CA SER A 357 -2.18 -33.09 43.04
C SER A 357 -2.74 -34.16 42.08
N ALA A 358 -2.65 -33.86 40.78
CA ALA A 358 -2.33 -34.85 39.75
C ALA A 358 -1.44 -34.21 38.66
N GLU A 359 -0.27 -34.77 38.41
CA GLU A 359 0.49 -34.53 37.16
C GLU A 359 -0.20 -35.28 36.00
N PRO A 360 0.11 -34.92 34.74
CA PRO A 360 0.90 -35.91 33.99
C PRO A 360 1.95 -35.33 33.02
N SER A 361 3.08 -36.06 32.95
CA SER A 361 3.95 -36.32 31.79
C SER A 361 4.41 -35.17 30.88
N ASP A 362 5.73 -34.99 30.81
CA ASP A 362 6.42 -34.47 29.64
C ASP A 362 6.06 -35.26 28.35
N SER A 363 5.94 -34.55 27.24
CA SER A 363 6.14 -35.12 25.90
C SER A 363 6.73 -34.06 24.97
N ASP A 364 7.88 -34.38 24.35
CA ASP A 364 8.67 -33.44 23.54
C ASP A 364 7.91 -32.93 22.30
N THR A 365 7.66 -31.63 22.24
CA THR A 365 7.51 -30.89 20.96
C THR A 365 8.33 -29.60 21.01
N SER A 366 9.51 -29.63 20.40
CA SER A 366 10.57 -28.62 20.59
C SER A 366 10.39 -27.34 19.77
N PHE A 367 9.32 -26.58 20.04
CA PHE A 367 9.21 -25.20 19.55
C PHE A 367 10.21 -24.28 20.28
N ARG A 368 11.20 -23.77 19.54
CA ARG A 368 12.23 -22.86 20.06
C ARG A 368 11.72 -21.42 20.20
N ASP A 369 10.95 -21.22 21.25
CA ASP A 369 10.41 -19.95 21.67
C ASP A 369 11.53 -18.95 21.99
N ARG A 370 11.68 -17.88 21.19
CA ARG A 370 12.62 -16.78 21.45
C ARG A 370 12.01 -15.81 22.48
N LYS A 371 11.91 -16.24 23.74
CA LYS A 371 11.46 -15.38 24.84
C LYS A 371 12.43 -14.21 25.04
N THR A 372 11.97 -12.99 24.79
CA THR A 372 12.62 -11.76 25.24
C THR A 372 12.59 -11.71 26.77
N PRO A 373 13.72 -11.46 27.46
CA PRO A 373 13.79 -11.52 28.91
C PRO A 373 13.22 -10.25 29.57
N VAL A 374 11.89 -10.14 29.62
CA VAL A 374 11.22 -9.11 30.43
C VAL A 374 11.47 -9.39 31.91
N ARG A 375 12.27 -8.53 32.56
CA ARG A 375 12.44 -8.52 34.02
C ARG A 375 11.62 -7.38 34.62
N THR A 376 10.58 -7.73 35.37
CA THR A 376 9.93 -6.79 36.29
C THR A 376 10.83 -6.55 37.50
N VAL A 377 10.88 -5.30 37.98
CA VAL A 377 11.62 -4.91 39.18
C VAL A 377 10.64 -4.26 40.15
N ALA A 378 10.45 -4.86 41.32
CA ALA A 378 9.62 -4.29 42.38
C ALA A 378 10.40 -3.20 43.13
N PHE A 379 9.79 -2.02 43.28
CA PHE A 379 10.43 -0.87 43.91
C PHE A 379 10.38 -0.98 45.43
N GLN A 380 11.50 -1.33 46.07
CA GLN A 380 11.64 -1.25 47.53
C GLN A 380 12.19 0.12 47.94
N VAL A 381 11.45 0.82 48.81
CA VAL A 381 11.86 2.11 49.37
C VAL A 381 12.58 1.89 50.70
N GLU A 382 13.90 2.01 50.70
CA GLU A 382 14.67 2.16 51.94
C GLU A 382 14.82 3.63 52.34
N LYS A 383 14.96 3.89 53.65
CA LYS A 383 15.09 5.24 54.22
C LYS A 383 16.55 5.65 54.38
N GLU A 384 16.82 6.94 54.21
CA GLU A 384 18.14 7.53 54.49
C GLU A 384 18.57 7.36 55.97
N GLY A 385 19.88 7.18 56.17
CA GLY A 385 20.46 6.80 57.47
C GLY A 385 21.83 7.41 57.85
N SER A 386 22.29 8.46 57.15
CA SER A 386 23.39 9.38 57.51
C SER A 386 24.83 8.85 57.78
N SER A 387 25.81 9.52 57.17
CA SER A 387 27.21 9.73 57.65
C SER A 387 28.17 8.51 57.69
N GLN A 388 29.49 8.64 57.47
CA GLN A 388 30.37 9.78 57.08
C GLN A 388 31.75 9.24 56.61
N VAL A 389 32.49 10.00 55.77
CA VAL A 389 34.00 10.08 55.74
C VAL A 389 34.78 8.79 55.35
N GLU A 390 35.84 8.75 54.52
CA GLU A 390 36.63 9.74 53.74
C GLU A 390 37.37 9.08 52.53
N LYS A 391 38.06 9.90 51.72
CA LYS A 391 39.33 9.71 50.94
C LYS A 391 39.93 8.30 50.62
N LYS A 392 40.77 8.09 49.59
CA LYS A 392 41.20 8.80 48.33
C LYS A 392 42.35 7.97 47.70
N GLU A 393 42.61 8.08 46.38
CA GLU A 393 43.85 7.64 45.65
C GLU A 393 44.24 6.13 45.73
N SER A 394 44.45 5.33 44.68
CA SER A 394 45.03 5.41 43.31
C SER A 394 46.45 4.85 43.21
N SER A 395 46.71 4.08 42.15
CA SER A 395 48.04 3.76 41.58
C SER A 395 49.00 2.89 42.46
N ASP A 396 50.03 2.19 41.95
CA ASP A 396 50.44 1.94 40.55
C ASP A 396 51.36 0.70 40.37
N THR A 397 51.33 0.11 39.17
CA THR A 397 52.49 -0.32 38.34
C THR A 397 53.48 -1.46 38.77
N GLU A 398 54.21 -1.92 37.73
CA GLU A 398 55.42 -2.79 37.68
C GLU A 398 55.26 -4.34 37.75
N SER A 399 56.05 -5.15 37.01
CA SER A 399 57.13 -4.82 36.06
C SER A 399 57.30 -5.81 34.88
N SER A 400 58.15 -5.36 33.94
CA SER A 400 58.73 -6.04 32.77
C SER A 400 59.65 -7.25 33.15
N LYS A 401 60.33 -8.02 32.25
CA LYS A 401 60.80 -7.76 30.87
C LYS A 401 61.32 -9.01 30.12
N ASN A 402 61.62 -8.83 28.82
CA ASN A 402 62.49 -9.67 27.95
C ASN A 402 61.79 -10.93 27.36
N VAL A 403 62.26 -11.63 26.30
CA VAL A 403 63.57 -11.67 25.60
C VAL A 403 63.44 -11.62 24.06
N LYS A 404 64.54 -11.25 23.39
CA LYS A 404 64.87 -11.24 21.94
C LYS A 404 65.26 -12.64 21.37
N GLN A 405 65.51 -12.93 20.08
CA GLN A 405 65.24 -12.33 18.73
C GLN A 405 66.01 -13.16 17.64
N LYS A 406 65.45 -13.42 16.45
CA LYS A 406 66.25 -13.53 15.18
C LYS A 406 65.40 -13.44 13.89
N ALA A 407 66.04 -13.04 12.79
CA ALA A 407 65.60 -13.11 11.39
C ALA A 407 66.47 -14.16 10.64
N ASP A 408 66.41 -14.43 9.33
CA ASP A 408 65.93 -13.72 8.11
C ASP A 408 65.56 -14.76 7.02
N GLU A 409 64.87 -14.35 5.93
CA GLU A 409 65.36 -14.40 4.53
C GLU A 409 64.26 -14.07 3.50
N LYS A 410 64.64 -13.65 2.28
CA LYS A 410 63.76 -13.29 1.14
C LYS A 410 64.52 -13.48 -0.20
N PRO A 411 63.84 -13.82 -1.31
CA PRO A 411 64.10 -13.10 -2.57
C PRO A 411 62.82 -12.74 -3.37
N THR A 412 62.96 -12.12 -4.55
CA THR A 412 61.85 -11.58 -5.36
C THR A 412 62.20 -11.46 -6.85
N VAL A 413 61.33 -12.01 -7.73
CA VAL A 413 61.10 -11.73 -9.19
C VAL A 413 59.69 -12.31 -9.50
N GLU A 414 58.69 -11.77 -10.21
CA GLU A 414 58.44 -10.61 -11.11
C GLU A 414 58.45 -10.90 -12.64
N ILE A 415 57.63 -10.18 -13.44
CA ILE A 415 57.62 -10.07 -14.93
C ILE A 415 57.20 -11.38 -15.69
N LYS A 416 56.31 -11.43 -16.71
CA LYS A 416 55.40 -10.44 -17.36
C LYS A 416 54.27 -11.09 -18.23
N THR A 417 53.15 -10.37 -18.36
CA THR A 417 52.18 -10.23 -19.50
C THR A 417 51.91 -11.32 -20.57
N ALA A 418 50.60 -11.63 -20.72
CA ALA A 418 49.76 -11.60 -21.95
C ALA A 418 49.80 -12.72 -23.03
N GLY A 419 48.58 -13.22 -23.36
CA GLY A 419 48.01 -13.00 -24.71
C GLY A 419 47.66 -14.21 -25.59
N SER A 420 46.36 -14.41 -25.85
CA SER A 420 45.68 -14.89 -27.09
C SER A 420 46.20 -16.11 -27.90
N GLY A 421 45.28 -16.99 -28.31
CA GLY A 421 45.51 -17.94 -29.42
C GLY A 421 44.53 -19.12 -29.49
N GLU A 422 43.96 -19.37 -30.66
CA GLU A 422 43.18 -20.58 -31.00
C GLU A 422 44.10 -21.72 -31.45
N GLU A 423 43.70 -23.00 -31.31
CA GLU A 423 43.36 -23.85 -32.47
C GLU A 423 42.87 -25.28 -32.12
N LYS A 424 42.44 -25.98 -33.17
CA LYS A 424 41.58 -27.18 -33.25
C LYS A 424 42.14 -28.49 -32.67
N GLN A 425 41.19 -29.32 -32.26
CA GLN A 425 41.05 -30.78 -32.46
C GLN A 425 42.32 -31.66 -32.64
N LYS A 426 42.38 -32.72 -31.83
CA LYS A 426 42.54 -34.08 -32.37
C LYS A 426 41.94 -35.15 -31.47
N SER A 427 41.30 -36.16 -32.07
CA SER A 427 40.77 -37.35 -31.40
C SER A 427 41.89 -38.32 -31.02
N PRO A 428 41.63 -39.20 -30.03
CA PRO A 428 42.07 -40.58 -30.08
C PRO A 428 40.86 -41.52 -30.22
N GLU A 429 40.94 -42.41 -31.19
CA GLU A 429 39.95 -43.45 -31.49
C GLU A 429 40.40 -44.76 -30.82
N LYS A 430 39.46 -45.50 -30.21
CA LYS A 430 39.69 -46.91 -29.84
C LYS A 430 38.39 -47.67 -29.65
N GLU A 431 38.28 -48.77 -30.40
CA GLU A 431 37.16 -49.71 -30.33
C GLU A 431 37.20 -50.55 -29.04
N GLY A 432 36.03 -51.10 -28.67
CA GLY A 432 35.85 -51.94 -27.50
C GLY A 432 34.37 -52.22 -27.28
N GLU A 433 33.80 -53.12 -28.08
CA GLU A 433 32.43 -53.61 -27.88
C GLU A 433 32.33 -54.37 -26.54
N ASP A 434 31.32 -54.03 -25.74
CA ASP A 434 30.46 -55.05 -25.12
C ASP A 434 29.07 -54.46 -24.90
N SER A 435 28.02 -55.27 -25.06
CA SER A 435 26.64 -54.79 -25.21
C SER A 435 25.82 -55.04 -23.95
N ALA A 436 25.43 -53.96 -23.27
CA ALA A 436 24.48 -53.99 -22.14
C ALA A 436 23.25 -53.14 -22.48
N ASP A 437 22.20 -53.84 -22.89
CA ASP A 437 20.89 -53.34 -23.30
C ASP A 437 20.30 -52.27 -22.36
N SER A 438 19.90 -51.13 -22.93
CA SER A 438 19.06 -50.13 -22.26
C SER A 438 18.12 -49.54 -23.31
N GLU A 439 16.90 -50.09 -23.38
CA GLU A 439 15.88 -49.71 -24.35
C GLU A 439 15.68 -48.18 -24.40
N GLU A 440 15.93 -47.56 -25.56
CA GLU A 440 15.50 -46.19 -25.80
C GLU A 440 13.97 -46.15 -25.69
N SER A 441 13.44 -45.46 -24.67
CA SER A 441 12.01 -45.20 -24.57
C SER A 441 11.58 -44.38 -25.80
N ALA A 442 10.96 -45.06 -26.76
CA ALA A 442 10.65 -44.49 -28.08
C ALA A 442 9.95 -43.13 -27.91
N MET A 443 10.57 -42.07 -28.43
CA MET A 443 10.04 -40.71 -28.32
C MET A 443 8.82 -40.56 -29.22
N THR A 444 7.65 -40.93 -28.71
CA THR A 444 6.38 -40.68 -29.38
C THR A 444 6.10 -39.19 -29.38
N PHE A 445 5.73 -38.65 -30.54
CA PHE A 445 5.35 -37.25 -30.71
C PHE A 445 3.87 -37.16 -31.08
N GLN A 446 3.21 -36.09 -30.64
CA GLN A 446 1.81 -35.83 -31.01
C GLN A 446 1.75 -35.54 -32.53
N PRO A 447 0.97 -36.29 -33.32
CA PRO A 447 0.93 -36.12 -34.78
C PRO A 447 0.41 -34.74 -35.17
N LEU A 448 0.94 -34.18 -36.26
CA LEU A 448 0.67 -32.82 -36.73
C LEU A 448 -0.83 -32.52 -36.80
N ASP A 449 -1.65 -33.45 -37.30
CA ASP A 449 -3.12 -33.31 -37.40
C ASP A 449 -3.83 -32.96 -36.07
N LYS A 450 -3.26 -33.36 -34.91
CA LYS A 450 -3.82 -33.04 -33.59
C LYS A 450 -3.40 -31.66 -33.06
N VAL A 451 -2.30 -31.11 -33.58
CA VAL A 451 -1.68 -29.86 -33.10
C VAL A 451 -1.70 -28.73 -34.13
N ALA A 452 -2.09 -28.99 -35.38
CA ALA A 452 -2.11 -28.03 -36.48
C ALA A 452 -2.90 -26.76 -36.14
N ASP A 453 -4.11 -26.89 -35.57
CA ASP A 453 -4.92 -25.75 -35.14
C ASP A 453 -4.26 -24.94 -34.01
N GLN A 454 -3.59 -25.62 -33.07
CA GLN A 454 -2.88 -24.96 -31.97
C GLN A 454 -1.65 -24.20 -32.49
N ILE A 455 -0.91 -24.82 -33.41
CA ILE A 455 0.24 -24.22 -34.11
C ILE A 455 -0.21 -23.03 -34.96
N ARG A 456 -1.33 -23.14 -35.69
CA ARG A 456 -1.94 -22.03 -36.45
C ARG A 456 -2.25 -20.84 -35.55
N GLN A 457 -2.86 -21.08 -34.39
CA GLN A 457 -3.14 -20.03 -33.39
C GLN A 457 -1.88 -19.48 -32.71
N GLU A 458 -0.78 -20.24 -32.64
CA GLU A 458 0.49 -19.76 -32.07
C GLU A 458 1.30 -18.94 -33.09
N ILE A 459 1.39 -19.40 -34.34
CA ILE A 459 1.98 -18.64 -35.45
C ILE A 459 1.20 -17.34 -35.68
N SER A 460 -0.14 -17.37 -35.59
CA SER A 460 -0.97 -16.17 -35.66
C SER A 460 -0.61 -15.17 -34.57
N ARG A 461 -0.54 -15.62 -33.31
CA ARG A 461 -0.10 -14.79 -32.17
C ARG A 461 1.30 -14.21 -32.33
N GLN A 462 2.25 -15.00 -32.86
CA GLN A 462 3.62 -14.53 -33.12
C GLN A 462 3.63 -13.46 -34.21
N ARG A 463 3.05 -13.72 -35.40
CA ARG A 463 2.98 -12.76 -36.51
C ARG A 463 2.22 -11.48 -36.13
N ALA A 464 1.13 -11.59 -35.36
CA ALA A 464 0.39 -10.45 -34.83
C ALA A 464 1.27 -9.60 -33.89
N THR A 465 1.99 -10.24 -32.97
CA THR A 465 2.92 -9.57 -32.03
C THR A 465 4.03 -8.85 -32.79
N GLU A 466 4.69 -9.53 -33.73
CA GLU A 466 5.76 -8.97 -34.58
C GLU A 466 5.26 -7.78 -35.42
N THR A 467 4.03 -7.85 -35.95
CA THR A 467 3.41 -6.77 -36.72
C THR A 467 3.14 -5.54 -35.83
N ILE A 468 2.60 -5.74 -34.63
CA ILE A 468 2.36 -4.66 -33.66
C ILE A 468 3.69 -4.06 -33.18
N ASP A 469 4.71 -4.88 -32.94
CA ASP A 469 6.06 -4.41 -32.55
C ASP A 469 6.72 -3.57 -33.65
N ALA A 470 6.56 -3.96 -34.92
CA ALA A 470 7.06 -3.18 -36.06
C ALA A 470 6.34 -1.82 -36.18
N ILE A 471 5.02 -1.80 -36.03
CA ILE A 471 4.22 -0.56 -36.03
C ILE A 471 4.63 0.34 -34.85
N PHE A 472 4.67 -0.19 -33.62
CA PHE A 472 5.01 0.59 -32.42
C PHE A 472 6.46 1.07 -32.44
N SER A 473 7.39 0.32 -33.03
CA SER A 473 8.79 0.74 -33.21
C SER A 473 8.92 1.90 -34.20
N ALA A 474 8.17 1.87 -35.31
CA ALA A 474 8.12 3.00 -36.25
C ALA A 474 7.51 4.25 -35.60
N LEU A 475 6.40 4.10 -34.87
CA LEU A 475 5.76 5.20 -34.14
C LEU A 475 6.65 5.77 -33.03
N ALA A 476 7.45 4.94 -32.35
CA ALA A 476 8.46 5.40 -31.41
C ALA A 476 9.53 6.27 -32.08
N ALA A 477 9.99 5.89 -33.28
CA ALA A 477 10.97 6.68 -34.04
C ALA A 477 10.38 8.03 -34.49
N ASP A 478 9.18 8.03 -35.08
CA ASP A 478 8.49 9.25 -35.52
C ASP A 478 8.21 10.21 -34.34
N LEU A 479 7.76 9.68 -33.20
CA LEU A 479 7.48 10.48 -32.00
C LEU A 479 8.76 11.04 -31.35
N ASN A 480 9.83 10.24 -31.27
CA ASN A 480 11.11 10.72 -30.73
C ASN A 480 11.71 11.83 -31.61
N ALA A 481 11.66 11.69 -32.94
CA ALA A 481 12.11 12.73 -33.87
C ALA A 481 11.30 14.04 -33.69
N TYR A 482 9.97 13.94 -33.54
CA TYR A 482 9.13 15.09 -33.21
C TYR A 482 9.49 15.72 -31.85
N ALA A 483 9.78 14.91 -30.83
CA ALA A 483 10.17 15.39 -29.50
C ALA A 483 11.51 16.13 -29.53
N GLU A 484 12.49 15.63 -30.30
CA GLU A 484 13.78 16.28 -30.52
C GLU A 484 13.64 17.61 -31.28
N ASP A 485 12.92 17.63 -32.41
CA ASP A 485 12.64 18.86 -33.17
C ASP A 485 11.93 19.92 -32.31
N ARG A 486 10.96 19.50 -31.50
CA ARG A 486 10.22 20.41 -30.60
C ARG A 486 11.11 20.91 -29.46
N ALA A 487 11.95 20.07 -28.88
CA ALA A 487 12.91 20.50 -27.86
C ALA A 487 13.94 21.50 -28.42
N LEU A 488 14.42 21.28 -29.65
CA LEU A 488 15.30 22.21 -30.36
C LEU A 488 14.59 23.54 -30.67
N TRP A 489 13.31 23.52 -31.07
CA TRP A 489 12.52 24.74 -31.28
C TRP A 489 12.32 25.53 -29.98
N ILE A 490 11.96 24.87 -28.88
CA ILE A 490 11.85 25.50 -27.55
C ILE A 490 13.19 26.15 -27.14
N ALA A 491 14.31 25.45 -27.35
CA ALA A 491 15.65 25.92 -26.99
C ALA A 491 16.15 27.10 -27.84
N ARG A 492 15.67 27.26 -29.08
CA ARG A 492 15.97 28.42 -29.95
C ARG A 492 15.17 29.67 -29.58
N GLY A 493 14.03 29.51 -28.92
CA GLY A 493 13.08 30.61 -28.66
C GLY A 493 12.22 30.95 -29.88
N LYS A 494 11.34 31.95 -29.73
CA LYS A 494 10.27 32.27 -30.70
C LYS A 494 10.74 33.11 -31.91
N ASP A 495 12.01 33.00 -32.29
CA ASP A 495 12.60 33.76 -33.39
C ASP A 495 12.31 33.12 -34.76
N GLY A 496 11.07 33.26 -35.23
CA GLY A 496 10.66 33.07 -36.62
C GLY A 496 10.47 31.61 -37.10
N ASP A 497 11.15 30.64 -36.51
CA ASP A 497 10.95 29.21 -36.83
C ASP A 497 9.52 28.76 -36.46
N LYS A 498 8.87 28.01 -37.35
CA LYS A 498 7.53 27.44 -37.12
C LYS A 498 7.60 26.32 -36.07
N GLU A 499 6.65 26.26 -35.14
CA GLU A 499 6.53 25.11 -34.23
C GLU A 499 6.31 23.82 -35.05
N PRO A 500 7.04 22.73 -34.74
CA PRO A 500 6.82 21.43 -35.38
C PRO A 500 5.38 20.96 -35.22
N SER A 501 4.78 20.42 -36.29
CA SER A 501 3.40 19.90 -36.24
C SER A 501 3.34 18.66 -35.36
N PRO A 502 2.43 18.57 -34.37
CA PRO A 502 2.26 17.36 -33.57
C PRO A 502 1.82 16.16 -34.43
N PRO A 503 2.18 14.92 -34.02
CA PRO A 503 1.62 13.71 -34.61
C PRO A 503 0.09 13.69 -34.48
N ASN A 504 -0.63 13.56 -35.59
CA ASN A 504 -2.08 13.45 -35.57
C ASN A 504 -2.49 11.99 -35.33
N VAL A 505 -3.03 11.73 -34.15
CA VAL A 505 -3.32 10.38 -33.62
C VAL A 505 -4.38 9.66 -34.47
N GLU A 506 -5.43 10.37 -34.90
CA GLU A 506 -6.50 9.85 -35.75
C GLU A 506 -5.97 9.27 -37.07
N LYS A 507 -5.19 10.04 -37.84
CA LYS A 507 -4.61 9.60 -39.13
C LYS A 507 -3.59 8.47 -38.98
N ILE A 508 -2.92 8.39 -37.82
CA ILE A 508 -2.06 7.26 -37.50
C ILE A 508 -2.90 6.00 -37.28
N ALA A 509 -4.00 6.12 -36.52
CA ALA A 509 -4.93 5.02 -36.28
C ALA A 509 -5.61 4.52 -37.55
N GLU A 510 -6.17 5.42 -38.38
CA GLU A 510 -6.76 5.10 -39.68
C GLU A 510 -5.78 4.36 -40.61
N LYS A 511 -4.50 4.74 -40.61
CA LYS A 511 -3.47 4.17 -41.47
C LYS A 511 -2.95 2.81 -40.99
N GLN A 512 -2.94 2.57 -39.68
CA GLN A 512 -2.32 1.39 -39.05
C GLN A 512 -3.35 0.42 -38.43
N ASP A 513 -4.65 0.60 -38.73
CA ASP A 513 -5.76 -0.21 -38.23
C ASP A 513 -5.92 -0.21 -36.68
N LEU A 514 -5.39 0.80 -36.01
CA LEU A 514 -5.41 0.99 -34.54
C LEU A 514 -6.67 1.76 -34.09
N VAL A 515 -6.90 1.84 -32.77
CA VAL A 515 -7.91 2.71 -32.16
C VAL A 515 -7.23 3.89 -31.45
N ALA A 516 -7.56 5.11 -31.87
CA ALA A 516 -7.06 6.34 -31.23
C ALA A 516 -7.87 6.72 -29.98
N VAL A 517 -7.17 7.22 -28.96
CA VAL A 517 -7.74 7.91 -27.80
C VAL A 517 -6.83 9.08 -27.44
N GLU A 518 -7.38 10.30 -27.40
CA GLU A 518 -6.74 11.47 -26.78
C GLU A 518 -7.50 11.84 -25.49
N SER A 519 -6.79 12.31 -24.47
CA SER A 519 -7.39 12.64 -23.17
C SER A 519 -7.51 14.14 -22.93
N ASP A 520 -8.60 14.51 -22.26
CA ASP A 520 -8.66 15.74 -21.46
C ASP A 520 -7.65 15.70 -20.29
N TRP A 521 -7.56 16.80 -19.54
CA TRP A 521 -6.73 16.94 -18.34
C TRP A 521 -7.17 16.00 -17.21
N THR A 522 -6.74 14.74 -17.24
CA THR A 522 -7.28 13.69 -16.37
C THR A 522 -6.36 13.34 -15.19
N THR A 523 -6.95 12.90 -14.08
CA THR A 523 -6.24 12.45 -12.87
C THR A 523 -5.97 10.95 -12.86
N VAL A 524 -5.09 10.50 -11.95
CA VAL A 524 -4.84 9.06 -11.70
C VAL A 524 -6.15 8.29 -11.44
N ALA A 525 -7.05 8.85 -10.65
CA ALA A 525 -8.31 8.20 -10.25
C ALA A 525 -9.34 8.15 -11.40
N GLU A 526 -9.45 9.23 -12.18
CA GLU A 526 -10.28 9.28 -13.38
C GLU A 526 -9.79 8.27 -14.42
N ALA A 527 -8.48 8.24 -14.70
CA ALA A 527 -7.86 7.28 -15.62
C ALA A 527 -8.03 5.82 -15.15
N ALA A 528 -7.82 5.54 -13.86
CA ALA A 528 -8.04 4.21 -13.29
C ALA A 528 -9.52 3.75 -13.41
N GLY A 529 -10.46 4.66 -13.17
CA GLY A 529 -11.91 4.38 -13.26
C GLY A 529 -12.42 4.20 -14.70
N GLY A 530 -11.76 4.82 -15.69
CA GLY A 530 -12.11 4.67 -17.11
C GLY A 530 -11.75 3.31 -17.73
N GLY A 531 -10.89 2.52 -17.09
CA GLY A 531 -10.47 1.20 -17.58
C GLY A 531 -9.56 1.26 -18.82
N GLY A 532 -9.50 0.17 -19.58
CA GLY A 532 -8.66 0.03 -20.78
C GLY A 532 -7.18 0.32 -20.47
N ILE A 533 -6.64 1.39 -21.06
CA ILE A 533 -5.25 1.79 -20.81
C ILE A 533 -4.99 2.16 -19.34
N GLY A 534 -6.00 2.65 -18.59
CA GLY A 534 -5.88 2.98 -17.18
C GLY A 534 -5.63 1.76 -16.27
N SER A 535 -6.06 0.57 -16.68
CA SER A 535 -5.76 -0.71 -16.00
C SER A 535 -4.62 -1.50 -16.66
N SER A 536 -3.99 -0.95 -17.71
CA SER A 536 -2.90 -1.59 -18.43
C SER A 536 -1.56 -1.55 -17.67
N PHE A 537 -0.66 -2.46 -18.03
CA PHE A 537 0.63 -2.69 -17.39
C PHE A 537 1.66 -3.20 -18.40
N GLU A 538 2.92 -3.31 -18.01
CA GLU A 538 3.96 -3.97 -18.80
C GLU A 538 4.89 -4.78 -17.88
N PHE A 539 5.50 -5.84 -18.40
CA PHE A 539 6.47 -6.65 -17.64
C PHE A 539 7.89 -6.16 -17.91
N VAL A 540 8.53 -5.59 -16.88
CA VAL A 540 9.85 -4.98 -16.97
C VAL A 540 10.87 -5.86 -16.23
N PRO A 541 12.06 -6.14 -16.81
CA PRO A 541 13.13 -6.85 -16.11
C PRO A 541 13.52 -6.16 -14.79
N ASP A 542 13.61 -6.95 -13.73
CA ASP A 542 13.90 -6.49 -12.37
C ASP A 542 14.70 -7.56 -11.60
N PRO A 543 16.02 -7.37 -11.41
CA PRO A 543 16.87 -8.28 -10.64
C PRO A 543 16.52 -8.40 -9.15
N SER A 544 15.70 -7.50 -8.59
CA SER A 544 15.26 -7.57 -7.19
C SER A 544 14.01 -8.45 -7.00
N SER A 545 13.21 -8.61 -8.04
CA SER A 545 12.07 -9.54 -8.07
C SER A 545 12.53 -10.99 -8.06
N ARG A 546 11.83 -11.86 -7.31
CA ARG A 546 12.12 -13.32 -7.28
C ARG A 546 12.02 -14.01 -8.65
N PHE A 547 11.34 -13.36 -9.60
CA PHE A 547 11.09 -13.87 -10.95
C PHE A 547 12.00 -13.21 -12.02
N GLY A 548 12.88 -12.27 -11.64
CA GLY A 548 13.67 -11.48 -12.60
C GLY A 548 12.87 -10.45 -13.41
N ILE A 549 11.56 -10.34 -13.16
CA ILE A 549 10.62 -9.39 -13.78
C ILE A 549 9.68 -8.81 -12.73
N ARG A 550 9.23 -7.58 -12.93
CA ARG A 550 8.10 -6.97 -12.20
C ARG A 550 7.03 -6.49 -13.17
N GLN A 551 5.79 -6.47 -12.71
CA GLN A 551 4.69 -5.78 -13.37
C GLN A 551 4.81 -4.29 -13.02
N GLN A 552 4.85 -3.42 -14.03
CA GLN A 552 4.80 -1.96 -13.87
C GLN A 552 3.47 -1.46 -14.42
N ARG A 553 2.71 -0.66 -13.67
CA ARG A 553 1.41 -0.15 -14.16
C ARG A 553 1.62 1.03 -15.09
N TRP A 554 0.71 1.19 -16.05
CA TRP A 554 0.72 2.35 -16.95
C TRP A 554 0.55 3.67 -16.15
N LEU A 555 -0.34 3.68 -15.14
CA LEU A 555 -0.53 4.82 -14.22
C LEU A 555 0.79 5.26 -13.54
N GLU A 556 1.54 4.33 -12.96
CA GLU A 556 2.85 4.59 -12.34
C GLU A 556 3.85 5.18 -13.36
N THR A 557 3.75 4.77 -14.61
CA THR A 557 4.65 5.17 -15.71
C THR A 557 4.32 6.54 -16.28
N MET A 558 3.06 6.97 -16.17
CA MET A 558 2.54 8.20 -16.78
C MET A 558 2.26 9.32 -15.78
N PHE A 559 2.01 9.00 -14.51
CA PHE A 559 1.86 9.98 -13.43
C PHE A 559 3.06 10.00 -12.46
N GLY A 560 4.08 9.16 -12.66
CA GLY A 560 5.29 9.19 -11.83
C GLY A 560 6.09 10.49 -11.96
N ASP A 561 6.82 10.84 -10.89
CA ASP A 561 7.68 12.03 -10.83
C ASP A 561 8.76 12.03 -11.93
N GLY A 562 9.07 13.22 -12.46
CA GLY A 562 10.11 13.38 -13.49
C GLY A 562 9.80 12.72 -14.84
N THR A 563 8.56 12.34 -15.10
CA THR A 563 8.13 11.77 -16.39
C THR A 563 8.15 12.83 -17.50
N ILE A 564 8.74 12.48 -18.65
CA ILE A 564 9.03 13.41 -19.74
C ILE A 564 7.89 13.39 -20.76
N THR A 565 7.36 14.56 -21.13
CA THR A 565 6.37 14.69 -22.22
C THR A 565 6.92 14.20 -23.56
N LEU A 566 6.06 13.67 -24.42
CA LEU A 566 6.38 13.09 -25.74
C LEU A 566 7.26 11.83 -25.71
N ARG A 567 7.57 11.27 -24.52
CA ARG A 567 8.22 9.97 -24.42
C ARG A 567 7.23 8.84 -24.75
N PRO A 568 7.57 7.89 -25.65
CA PRO A 568 6.75 6.71 -25.89
C PRO A 568 6.73 5.76 -24.69
N VAL A 569 5.54 5.25 -24.38
CA VAL A 569 5.24 4.27 -23.32
C VAL A 569 4.33 3.19 -23.90
N THR A 570 4.77 1.93 -23.82
CA THR A 570 3.98 0.76 -24.21
C THR A 570 3.44 0.02 -22.99
N SER A 571 2.23 -0.55 -23.13
CA SER A 571 1.59 -1.40 -22.13
C SER A 571 0.60 -2.37 -22.78
N ARG A 572 0.00 -3.26 -21.98
CA ARG A 572 -1.04 -4.21 -22.36
C ARG A 572 -2.11 -4.35 -21.27
N ASP A 573 -3.33 -4.68 -21.65
CA ASP A 573 -4.41 -5.02 -20.70
C ASP A 573 -4.44 -6.53 -20.36
N ALA A 574 -5.49 -6.94 -19.63
CA ALA A 574 -5.74 -8.34 -19.28
C ALA A 574 -6.40 -9.17 -20.41
N GLU A 575 -6.89 -8.52 -21.47
CA GLU A 575 -7.43 -9.20 -22.66
C GLU A 575 -6.36 -9.49 -23.72
N GLY A 576 -5.19 -8.84 -23.59
CA GLY A 576 -4.05 -8.94 -24.49
C GLY A 576 -3.89 -7.75 -25.44
N ASN A 577 -4.80 -6.78 -25.42
CA ASN A 577 -4.71 -5.58 -26.27
C ASN A 577 -3.48 -4.77 -25.89
N ARG A 578 -2.79 -4.23 -26.89
CA ARG A 578 -1.51 -3.52 -26.70
C ARG A 578 -1.68 -2.04 -26.96
N TYR A 579 -1.10 -1.20 -26.10
CA TYR A 579 -1.17 0.24 -26.18
C TYR A 579 0.20 0.84 -26.50
N PHE A 580 0.22 1.84 -27.37
CA PHE A 580 1.32 2.77 -27.55
C PHE A 580 0.82 4.16 -27.16
N SER A 581 1.46 4.80 -26.20
CA SER A 581 0.96 6.04 -25.58
C SER A 581 2.08 7.02 -25.25
N TRP A 582 1.73 8.29 -25.08
CA TRP A 582 2.68 9.32 -24.63
C TRP A 582 1.96 10.49 -23.97
N LYS A 583 2.67 11.18 -23.05
CA LYS A 583 2.16 12.37 -22.38
C LYS A 583 2.28 13.59 -23.29
N GLN A 584 1.16 14.23 -23.63
CA GLN A 584 1.12 15.49 -24.38
C GLN A 584 1.35 16.71 -23.46
N GLY A 585 0.81 16.67 -22.23
CA GLY A 585 0.89 17.78 -21.27
C GLY A 585 0.89 17.30 -19.83
N ASP A 586 1.46 18.12 -18.94
CA ASP A 586 1.64 17.83 -17.52
C ASP A 586 1.25 19.02 -16.65
N LYS A 587 0.68 18.74 -15.46
CA LYS A 587 0.33 19.69 -14.40
C LYS A 587 0.54 19.00 -13.06
N GLU A 588 1.71 19.25 -12.47
CA GLU A 588 2.06 18.88 -11.09
C GLU A 588 0.99 19.33 -10.08
N GLU A 589 0.92 18.64 -8.94
CA GLU A 589 -0.03 18.98 -7.88
C GLU A 589 0.22 20.39 -7.33
N ARG A 590 -0.83 21.20 -7.22
CA ARG A 590 -0.70 22.56 -6.68
C ARG A 590 -1.76 22.88 -5.65
N VAL A 591 -1.40 23.74 -4.69
CA VAL A 591 -2.39 24.39 -3.83
C VAL A 591 -2.94 25.61 -4.60
N PRO A 592 -4.24 25.66 -4.96
CA PRO A 592 -4.85 26.82 -5.60
C PRO A 592 -4.91 28.02 -4.64
N SER A 593 -5.12 29.24 -5.14
CA SER A 593 -5.44 30.35 -4.23
C SER A 593 -6.85 30.22 -3.66
N PHE A 594 -7.10 30.80 -2.47
CA PHE A 594 -8.46 30.85 -1.91
C PHE A 594 -9.48 31.47 -2.88
N THR A 595 -9.06 32.43 -3.71
CA THR A 595 -9.92 33.07 -4.72
C THR A 595 -10.29 32.10 -5.86
N GLU A 596 -9.37 31.23 -6.29
CA GLU A 596 -9.65 30.15 -7.24
C GLU A 596 -10.54 29.06 -6.61
N ALA A 597 -10.20 28.63 -5.40
CA ALA A 597 -10.88 27.53 -4.72
C ALA A 597 -12.27 27.91 -4.16
N ARG A 598 -12.59 29.20 -4.03
CA ARG A 598 -13.74 29.72 -3.26
C ARG A 598 -15.06 28.99 -3.49
N SER A 599 -15.42 28.72 -4.75
CA SER A 599 -16.66 28.00 -5.10
C SER A 599 -16.69 26.58 -4.51
N ASN A 600 -15.57 25.88 -4.57
CA ASN A 600 -15.42 24.53 -4.02
C ASN A 600 -15.41 24.56 -2.49
N VAL A 601 -14.80 25.58 -1.88
CA VAL A 601 -14.81 25.80 -0.42
C VAL A 601 -16.23 26.08 0.08
N GLU A 602 -16.99 26.94 -0.60
CA GLU A 602 -18.39 27.24 -0.29
C GLU A 602 -19.31 26.02 -0.47
N LYS A 603 -19.09 25.17 -1.50
CA LYS A 603 -19.82 23.89 -1.66
C LYS A 603 -19.45 22.90 -0.55
N ALA A 604 -18.16 22.69 -0.28
CA ALA A 604 -17.68 21.74 0.73
C ALA A 604 -18.16 22.11 2.14
N TRP A 605 -18.12 23.40 2.50
CA TRP A 605 -18.65 23.90 3.77
C TRP A 605 -20.13 23.53 3.95
N ARG A 606 -20.97 23.81 2.95
CA ARG A 606 -22.40 23.51 2.99
C ARG A 606 -22.70 22.02 3.13
N ILE A 607 -21.92 21.15 2.49
CA ILE A 607 -22.07 19.69 2.61
C ILE A 607 -21.74 19.24 4.03
N VAL A 608 -20.64 19.71 4.62
CA VAL A 608 -20.25 19.31 5.99
C VAL A 608 -21.27 19.78 7.03
N GLU A 609 -21.73 21.03 6.96
CA GLU A 609 -22.78 21.57 7.86
C GLU A 609 -24.18 20.94 7.62
N ALA A 610 -24.44 20.35 6.44
CA ALA A 610 -25.68 19.63 6.19
C ALA A 610 -25.72 18.23 6.82
N ARG A 611 -24.57 17.61 7.14
CA ARG A 611 -24.51 16.30 7.80
C ARG A 611 -25.30 16.22 9.12
N PRO A 612 -25.17 17.13 10.10
CA PRO A 612 -26.02 17.09 11.30
C PRO A 612 -27.52 17.24 10.99
N ILE A 613 -27.90 17.91 9.89
CA ILE A 613 -29.29 17.99 9.43
C ILE A 613 -29.76 16.64 8.87
N ALA A 614 -28.95 16.01 8.01
CA ALA A 614 -29.23 14.68 7.44
C ALA A 614 -29.36 13.61 8.53
N LEU A 615 -28.43 13.60 9.50
CA LEU A 615 -28.46 12.68 10.63
C LEU A 615 -29.72 12.87 11.48
N LYS A 616 -30.10 14.12 11.76
CA LYS A 616 -31.32 14.44 12.53
C LYS A 616 -32.61 14.03 11.80
N GLN A 617 -32.64 14.12 10.48
CA GLN A 617 -33.75 13.60 9.67
C GLN A 617 -33.78 12.07 9.71
N ALA A 618 -32.62 11.42 9.56
CA ALA A 618 -32.50 9.96 9.63
C ALA A 618 -32.95 9.41 10.99
N THR A 619 -32.50 9.98 12.12
CA THR A 619 -32.95 9.56 13.45
C THR A 619 -34.45 9.79 13.64
N ALA A 620 -35.00 10.91 13.15
CA ALA A 620 -36.44 11.19 13.21
C ALA A 620 -37.29 10.31 12.26
N LEU A 621 -36.67 9.53 11.37
CA LEU A 621 -37.31 8.44 10.63
C LEU A 621 -37.16 7.11 11.38
N VAL A 622 -35.99 6.80 11.94
CA VAL A 622 -35.76 5.65 12.84
C VAL A 622 -36.78 5.62 13.98
N ASP A 623 -37.02 6.76 14.64
CA ASP A 623 -37.99 6.87 15.74
C ASP A 623 -39.44 6.56 15.30
N LYS A 624 -39.76 6.69 14.01
CA LYS A 624 -41.07 6.32 13.43
C LYS A 624 -41.10 4.86 13.02
N THR A 625 -40.07 4.40 12.31
CA THR A 625 -39.98 3.01 11.79
C THR A 625 -39.67 1.98 12.87
N GLY A 626 -39.20 2.40 14.04
CA GLY A 626 -39.14 1.54 15.23
C GLY A 626 -40.52 1.08 15.73
N ALA A 627 -41.60 1.77 15.35
CA ALA A 627 -42.98 1.44 15.72
C ALA A 627 -43.85 0.95 14.54
N LYS A 628 -43.34 1.00 13.30
CA LYS A 628 -44.10 0.88 12.03
C LYS A 628 -43.21 0.38 10.89
N SER A 629 -43.76 -0.16 9.79
CA SER A 629 -42.96 -0.41 8.56
C SER A 629 -42.51 0.90 7.88
N PHE A 630 -41.60 0.82 6.91
CA PHE A 630 -41.33 1.97 6.02
C PHE A 630 -42.59 2.40 5.24
N GLU A 631 -43.38 1.43 4.74
CA GLU A 631 -44.65 1.69 4.03
C GLU A 631 -45.66 2.49 4.89
N GLU A 632 -45.71 2.23 6.20
CA GLU A 632 -46.54 2.96 7.15
C GLU A 632 -45.98 4.32 7.61
N SER A 633 -44.69 4.57 7.37
CA SER A 633 -43.94 5.72 7.93
C SER A 633 -43.60 6.80 6.89
N LEU A 634 -43.63 6.45 5.61
CA LEU A 634 -43.25 7.29 4.47
C LEU A 634 -44.46 7.60 3.56
N SER A 635 -44.39 8.66 2.77
CA SER A 635 -45.35 8.88 1.68
C SER A 635 -45.14 7.89 0.52
N LYS A 636 -46.14 7.74 -0.34
CA LYS A 636 -46.05 6.93 -1.59
C LYS A 636 -45.01 7.44 -2.60
N SER A 637 -44.41 8.60 -2.37
CA SER A 637 -43.27 9.15 -3.11
C SER A 637 -41.94 8.77 -2.49
N GLU A 638 -41.80 8.90 -1.17
CA GLU A 638 -40.59 8.52 -0.42
C GLU A 638 -40.42 6.99 -0.37
N PHE A 639 -41.50 6.23 -0.23
CA PHE A 639 -41.44 4.75 -0.24
C PHE A 639 -40.93 4.16 -1.57
N LYS A 640 -40.96 4.93 -2.68
CA LYS A 640 -40.34 4.52 -3.95
C LYS A 640 -38.81 4.69 -3.98
N GLN A 641 -38.24 5.30 -2.95
CA GLN A 641 -36.80 5.43 -2.71
C GLN A 641 -36.33 4.44 -1.64
N VAL A 642 -37.22 3.56 -1.17
CA VAL A 642 -36.84 2.42 -0.31
C VAL A 642 -36.38 1.29 -1.23
N GLU A 643 -35.16 0.82 -1.01
CA GLU A 643 -34.57 -0.31 -1.74
C GLU A 643 -34.38 -1.49 -0.78
N GLU A 644 -34.74 -2.70 -1.23
CA GLU A 644 -34.39 -3.94 -0.53
C GLU A 644 -32.99 -4.37 -0.98
N VAL A 645 -32.06 -4.47 -0.04
CA VAL A 645 -30.65 -4.77 -0.30
C VAL A 645 -30.27 -6.06 0.42
N GLY A 646 -29.95 -7.10 -0.36
CA GLY A 646 -29.40 -8.35 0.15
C GLY A 646 -29.83 -9.61 -0.64
N PRO A 647 -29.49 -10.80 -0.11
CA PRO A 647 -28.68 -11.03 1.08
C PRO A 647 -27.19 -10.70 0.86
N PHE A 648 -26.53 -10.04 1.82
CA PHE A 648 -25.08 -9.77 1.80
C PHE A 648 -24.41 -10.01 3.16
N THR A 649 -23.16 -10.45 3.18
CA THR A 649 -22.33 -10.61 4.40
C THR A 649 -21.57 -9.31 4.71
N TRP A 650 -21.04 -9.12 5.93
CA TRP A 650 -20.17 -7.96 6.24
C TRP A 650 -18.91 -7.96 5.36
N LEU A 651 -18.24 -9.11 5.28
CA LEU A 651 -17.03 -9.33 4.49
C LEU A 651 -17.28 -10.37 3.41
N THR A 652 -16.77 -10.11 2.21
CA THR A 652 -16.86 -10.99 1.04
C THR A 652 -15.47 -11.39 0.54
N GLN A 653 -15.38 -12.53 -0.14
CA GLN A 653 -14.15 -12.99 -0.81
C GLN A 653 -14.02 -12.45 -2.25
N GLY A 654 -15.08 -11.82 -2.78
CA GLY A 654 -15.13 -11.27 -4.13
C GLY A 654 -14.73 -12.29 -5.21
N ALA A 655 -14.12 -11.80 -6.28
CA ALA A 655 -13.64 -12.65 -7.39
C ALA A 655 -12.40 -13.49 -7.06
N VAL A 656 -11.79 -13.34 -5.87
CA VAL A 656 -10.56 -14.05 -5.47
C VAL A 656 -10.87 -15.38 -4.77
N GLY A 657 -12.10 -15.54 -4.24
CA GLY A 657 -12.57 -16.76 -3.60
C GLY A 657 -11.81 -17.12 -2.30
N VAL A 658 -11.92 -18.39 -1.89
CA VAL A 658 -11.56 -18.89 -0.54
C VAL A 658 -10.09 -18.67 -0.14
N ASN A 659 -9.20 -18.40 -1.10
CA ASN A 659 -7.78 -18.14 -0.84
C ASN A 659 -7.43 -16.64 -0.73
N GLY A 660 -8.33 -15.73 -1.12
CA GLY A 660 -8.16 -14.29 -0.97
C GLY A 660 -8.30 -13.82 0.49
N ALA A 661 -7.76 -12.62 0.78
CA ALA A 661 -8.14 -11.90 1.98
C ALA A 661 -9.58 -11.38 1.83
N PRO A 662 -10.46 -11.56 2.83
CA PRO A 662 -11.80 -11.00 2.79
C PRO A 662 -11.76 -9.46 2.72
N VAL A 663 -12.61 -8.88 1.89
CA VAL A 663 -12.79 -7.44 1.69
C VAL A 663 -14.17 -6.99 2.15
N LEU A 664 -14.36 -5.69 2.39
CA LEU A 664 -15.65 -5.14 2.76
C LEU A 664 -16.68 -5.35 1.63
N SER A 665 -17.87 -5.86 1.97
CA SER A 665 -18.96 -5.98 1.00
C SER A 665 -19.50 -4.61 0.60
N SER A 666 -19.69 -4.40 -0.70
CA SER A 666 -20.37 -3.24 -1.29
C SER A 666 -21.54 -3.75 -2.15
N PRO A 667 -22.71 -4.06 -1.53
CA PRO A 667 -23.88 -4.55 -2.26
C PRO A 667 -24.54 -3.42 -3.07
N GLU A 668 -25.26 -3.78 -4.13
CA GLU A 668 -26.05 -2.85 -4.92
C GLU A 668 -27.09 -2.12 -4.05
N GLY A 669 -27.30 -0.82 -4.27
CA GLY A 669 -28.09 0.07 -3.39
C GLY A 669 -27.31 0.74 -2.25
N LEU A 670 -26.17 0.18 -1.80
CA LEU A 670 -25.30 0.79 -0.78
C LEU A 670 -24.02 1.39 -1.37
N VAL A 671 -24.03 2.72 -1.54
CA VAL A 671 -22.89 3.48 -2.11
C VAL A 671 -21.81 3.70 -1.06
N MET A 672 -20.72 2.93 -1.15
CA MET A 672 -19.53 3.00 -0.28
C MET A 672 -19.88 2.93 1.22
N PRO A 673 -20.49 1.84 1.72
CA PRO A 673 -21.01 1.80 3.09
C PRO A 673 -19.93 2.06 4.15
N GLY A 674 -18.73 1.50 3.96
CA GLY A 674 -17.63 1.61 4.92
C GLY A 674 -17.82 0.74 6.16
N ASN A 675 -16.71 0.41 6.84
CA ASN A 675 -16.73 -0.57 7.93
C ASN A 675 -17.64 -0.12 9.09
N LYS A 676 -17.72 1.19 9.36
CA LYS A 676 -18.56 1.79 10.42
C LYS A 676 -20.07 1.69 10.15
N MET A 677 -20.49 1.60 8.88
CA MET A 677 -21.90 1.32 8.54
C MET A 677 -22.21 -0.17 8.68
N MET A 678 -21.34 -1.04 8.16
CA MET A 678 -21.52 -2.49 8.24
C MET A 678 -21.53 -2.96 9.70
N GLN A 679 -20.63 -2.46 10.54
CA GLN A 679 -20.62 -2.73 11.98
C GLN A 679 -21.97 -2.41 12.64
N LYS A 680 -22.60 -1.27 12.30
CA LYS A 680 -23.92 -0.94 12.83
C LYS A 680 -24.99 -1.91 12.30
N ILE A 681 -25.04 -2.18 11.00
CA ILE A 681 -26.04 -3.09 10.39
C ILE A 681 -25.98 -4.49 11.03
N PHE A 682 -24.78 -5.02 11.25
CA PHE A 682 -24.56 -6.33 11.88
C PHE A 682 -24.60 -6.33 13.42
N SER A 683 -25.01 -5.21 14.04
CA SER A 683 -25.24 -5.08 15.49
C SER A 683 -26.72 -4.85 15.87
N VAL A 684 -27.64 -4.96 14.90
CA VAL A 684 -29.06 -4.59 15.04
C VAL A 684 -29.94 -5.85 15.10
N SER A 685 -31.03 -5.80 15.87
CA SER A 685 -31.99 -6.92 15.92
C SER A 685 -33.03 -6.83 14.80
N GLU A 686 -33.60 -7.98 14.42
CA GLU A 686 -34.59 -8.08 13.35
C GLU A 686 -35.77 -7.10 13.54
N GLY A 687 -36.19 -6.45 12.45
CA GLY A 687 -37.27 -5.46 12.43
C GLY A 687 -36.90 -4.08 13.00
N GLN A 688 -35.75 -3.89 13.63
CA GLN A 688 -35.29 -2.59 14.11
C GLN A 688 -34.70 -1.73 12.99
N SER A 689 -34.66 -0.41 13.20
CA SER A 689 -34.06 0.58 12.29
C SER A 689 -32.89 1.33 12.93
N ILE A 690 -31.93 1.76 12.12
CA ILE A 690 -30.78 2.59 12.51
C ILE A 690 -30.50 3.69 11.48
N ALA A 691 -29.78 4.73 11.93
CA ALA A 691 -29.21 5.75 11.06
C ALA A 691 -27.68 5.58 10.94
N SER A 692 -27.17 5.55 9.71
CA SER A 692 -25.74 5.65 9.46
C SER A 692 -25.43 6.42 8.19
N PHE A 693 -24.33 7.17 8.22
CA PHE A 693 -23.67 7.59 7.00
C PHE A 693 -22.98 6.40 6.32
N ASN A 694 -22.84 6.53 5.01
CA ASN A 694 -21.79 5.87 4.23
C ASN A 694 -20.41 6.47 4.53
N GLU A 695 -19.34 5.87 4.02
CA GLU A 695 -17.95 6.20 4.36
C GLU A 695 -17.56 7.68 4.11
N PRO A 696 -17.80 8.28 2.94
CA PRO A 696 -17.53 9.71 2.69
C PRO A 696 -18.58 10.67 3.28
N GLN A 697 -19.58 10.16 4.02
CA GLN A 697 -20.66 10.94 4.62
C GLN A 697 -21.40 11.84 3.61
N THR A 698 -21.72 11.28 2.43
CA THR A 698 -22.50 11.92 1.36
C THR A 698 -23.98 11.53 1.40
N ILE A 699 -24.29 10.35 1.95
CA ILE A 699 -25.66 9.84 2.14
C ILE A 699 -25.80 9.36 3.58
N CYS A 700 -26.83 9.83 4.28
CA CYS A 700 -27.27 9.23 5.54
C CYS A 700 -28.38 8.22 5.25
N TYR A 701 -28.08 6.94 5.32
CA TYR A 701 -29.08 5.89 5.17
C TYR A 701 -29.83 5.67 6.48
N VAL A 702 -31.16 5.54 6.39
CA VAL A 702 -31.97 4.84 7.38
C VAL A 702 -32.05 3.39 6.93
N VAL A 703 -31.58 2.46 7.76
CA VAL A 703 -31.54 1.03 7.43
C VAL A 703 -32.42 0.28 8.41
N ARG A 704 -33.34 -0.54 7.91
CA ARG A 704 -34.14 -1.51 8.70
C ARG A 704 -33.66 -2.92 8.39
N LEU A 705 -33.35 -3.71 9.42
CA LEU A 705 -33.03 -5.12 9.22
C LEU A 705 -34.30 -5.92 8.98
N LEU A 706 -34.37 -6.67 7.87
CA LEU A 706 -35.48 -7.60 7.59
C LEU A 706 -35.22 -8.98 8.19
N GLU A 707 -34.01 -9.51 8.03
CA GLU A 707 -33.64 -10.87 8.46
C GLU A 707 -32.11 -11.07 8.46
N TYR A 708 -31.63 -12.05 9.23
CA TYR A 708 -30.30 -12.65 9.06
C TYR A 708 -30.43 -14.10 8.56
N LYS A 709 -29.54 -14.49 7.63
CA LYS A 709 -29.43 -15.88 7.13
C LYS A 709 -27.97 -16.34 7.09
N PRO A 710 -27.62 -17.51 7.64
CA PRO A 710 -28.47 -18.42 8.42
C PRO A 710 -28.90 -17.81 9.76
N ALA A 711 -29.85 -18.47 10.44
CA ALA A 711 -30.23 -18.13 11.81
C ALA A 711 -29.06 -18.36 12.77
N GLU A 712 -29.00 -17.65 13.91
CA GLU A 712 -27.83 -17.70 14.79
C GLU A 712 -27.56 -19.10 15.35
N GLU A 713 -28.59 -19.86 15.73
CA GLU A 713 -28.45 -21.26 16.18
C GLU A 713 -27.81 -22.15 15.10
N GLU A 714 -28.16 -21.96 13.83
CA GLU A 714 -27.57 -22.72 12.72
C GLU A 714 -26.11 -22.30 12.47
N LEU A 715 -25.80 -21.00 12.56
CA LEU A 715 -24.43 -20.51 12.51
C LEU A 715 -23.58 -21.03 13.66
N GLN A 716 -24.12 -21.15 14.89
CA GLN A 716 -23.40 -21.70 16.05
C GLN A 716 -23.06 -23.18 15.83
N ASN A 717 -24.03 -24.00 15.40
CA ASN A 717 -23.78 -25.40 15.05
C ASN A 717 -22.69 -25.53 13.96
N ARG A 718 -22.80 -24.76 12.86
CA ARG A 718 -21.80 -24.74 11.78
C ARG A 718 -20.42 -24.26 12.26
N PHE A 719 -20.35 -23.37 13.26
CA PHE A 719 -19.07 -22.88 13.80
C PHE A 719 -18.34 -23.95 14.61
N GLU A 720 -19.06 -24.83 15.32
CA GLU A 720 -18.45 -25.99 16.01
C GLU A 720 -17.83 -26.97 15.00
N ASP A 721 -18.51 -27.26 13.88
CA ASP A 721 -17.96 -28.05 12.77
C ASP A 721 -16.75 -27.38 12.08
N VAL A 722 -16.71 -26.04 12.03
CA VAL A 722 -15.73 -25.25 11.26
C VAL A 722 -14.55 -24.74 12.12
N LEU A 723 -14.37 -25.24 13.35
CA LEU A 723 -13.20 -24.95 14.22
C LEU A 723 -11.82 -25.21 13.57
N GLY A 724 -11.77 -25.93 12.45
CA GLY A 724 -10.58 -26.15 11.62
C GLY A 724 -10.18 -25.00 10.67
N ASP A 725 -11.08 -24.09 10.26
CA ASP A 725 -10.78 -23.00 9.31
C ASP A 725 -10.13 -21.78 9.98
N GLN A 726 -9.09 -22.04 10.77
CA GLN A 726 -8.33 -21.01 11.48
C GLN A 726 -7.63 -20.05 10.50
N ARG A 727 -7.28 -20.51 9.29
CA ARG A 727 -6.62 -19.67 8.27
C ARG A 727 -7.51 -18.50 7.88
N ARG A 728 -8.76 -18.74 7.47
CA ARG A 728 -9.65 -17.67 7.02
C ARG A 728 -9.99 -16.69 8.15
N LEU A 729 -10.26 -17.21 9.35
CA LEU A 729 -10.52 -16.37 10.53
C LEU A 729 -9.29 -15.51 10.89
N SER A 730 -8.07 -16.06 10.80
CA SER A 730 -6.85 -15.30 11.09
C SER A 730 -6.60 -14.13 10.12
N MET A 731 -7.09 -14.22 8.88
CA MET A 731 -6.99 -13.12 7.91
C MET A 731 -7.94 -11.97 8.28
N VAL A 732 -9.17 -12.27 8.75
CA VAL A 732 -10.08 -11.25 9.30
C VAL A 732 -9.52 -10.66 10.60
N ALA A 733 -8.96 -11.50 11.47
CA ALA A 733 -8.34 -11.06 12.72
C ALA A 733 -7.17 -10.08 12.49
N GLN A 734 -6.33 -10.32 11.48
CA GLN A 734 -5.24 -9.43 11.10
C GLN A 734 -5.75 -8.06 10.62
N THR A 735 -6.78 -8.04 9.77
CA THR A 735 -7.39 -6.78 9.30
C THR A 735 -8.04 -6.01 10.45
N ALA A 736 -8.88 -6.67 11.26
CA ALA A 736 -9.54 -6.05 12.40
C ALA A 736 -8.55 -5.56 13.47
N PHE A 737 -7.44 -6.29 13.69
CA PHE A 737 -6.35 -5.84 14.54
C PHE A 737 -5.69 -4.56 13.99
N ALA A 738 -5.44 -4.46 12.69
CA ALA A 738 -4.85 -3.27 12.08
C ALA A 738 -5.74 -2.04 12.24
N GLU A 739 -7.07 -2.19 12.13
CA GLU A 739 -8.03 -1.12 12.42
C GLU A 739 -7.98 -0.66 13.88
N VAL A 740 -8.12 -1.60 14.83
CA VAL A 740 -8.08 -1.31 16.28
C VAL A 740 -6.74 -0.70 16.70
N PHE A 741 -5.65 -1.12 16.07
CA PHE A 741 -4.32 -0.56 16.30
C PHE A 741 -4.22 0.90 15.84
N MET A 742 -4.73 1.22 14.64
CA MET A 742 -4.73 2.60 14.13
C MET A 742 -5.68 3.51 14.92
N ASP A 743 -6.86 3.04 15.31
CA ASP A 743 -7.78 3.77 16.18
C ASP A 743 -7.15 4.01 17.58
N TRP A 744 -6.37 3.06 18.13
CA TRP A 744 -5.63 3.26 19.39
C TRP A 744 -4.54 4.33 19.26
N ILE A 745 -3.75 4.31 18.18
CA ILE A 745 -2.74 5.33 17.90
C ILE A 745 -3.38 6.72 17.76
N ALA A 746 -4.46 6.84 16.97
CA ALA A 746 -5.17 8.12 16.80
C ALA A 746 -5.81 8.61 18.10
N THR A 747 -6.25 7.69 18.97
CA THR A 747 -6.73 8.04 20.32
C THR A 747 -5.60 8.54 21.21
N LEU A 748 -4.43 7.88 21.20
CA LEU A 748 -3.25 8.32 21.95
C LEU A 748 -2.74 9.71 21.51
N GLU A 749 -2.74 9.99 20.20
CA GLU A 749 -2.34 11.30 19.66
C GLU A 749 -3.34 12.41 20.05
N LYS A 750 -4.64 12.08 20.09
CA LYS A 750 -5.69 12.99 20.54
C LYS A 750 -5.67 13.21 22.05
N ASP A 751 -5.49 12.16 22.85
CA ASP A 751 -5.49 12.23 24.32
C ASP A 751 -4.23 12.94 24.85
N LEU A 752 -3.15 12.97 24.08
CA LEU A 752 -1.96 13.81 24.32
C LEU A 752 -2.08 15.22 23.71
N GLU A 753 -3.23 15.61 23.14
CA GLU A 753 -3.44 16.90 22.45
C GLU A 753 -2.33 17.25 21.43
N LEU A 754 -1.91 16.26 20.61
CA LEU A 754 -0.83 16.44 19.64
C LEU A 754 -1.16 17.53 18.60
N THR A 755 -0.31 18.55 18.53
CA THR A 755 -0.44 19.67 17.60
C THR A 755 0.84 19.90 16.80
N TRP A 756 0.68 20.21 15.52
CA TRP A 756 1.76 20.52 14.58
C TRP A 756 1.68 22.00 14.20
N ASN A 757 2.74 22.76 14.50
CA ASN A 757 2.84 24.19 14.19
C ASN A 757 3.26 24.46 12.72
N ARG A 758 3.69 23.42 12.00
CA ARG A 758 3.83 23.37 10.54
C ARG A 758 3.52 21.96 10.05
N ASP A 759 3.15 21.80 8.78
CA ASP A 759 2.97 20.47 8.17
C ASP A 759 4.24 19.61 8.35
N PRO A 760 4.11 18.28 8.63
CA PRO A 760 5.24 17.36 8.62
C PRO A 760 5.81 17.22 7.20
N ARG A 761 7.13 17.13 7.09
CA ARG A 761 7.78 16.91 5.79
C ARG A 761 7.73 15.44 5.40
N PRO A 762 7.47 15.11 4.12
CA PRO A 762 7.63 13.74 3.64
C PRO A 762 9.10 13.29 3.76
N PRO A 763 9.36 11.97 3.82
CA PRO A 763 10.71 11.44 3.73
C PRO A 763 11.40 11.87 2.42
N ARG A 764 12.72 12.04 2.48
CA ARG A 764 13.59 12.51 1.38
C ARG A 764 14.37 11.37 0.72
#